data_AF-A0A8T5LJB5-F1
#
_entry.id   AF-A0A8T5LJB5-F1
#
_cell.length_a   1.000
_cell.length_b   1.000
_cell.length_c   1.000
_cell.angle_alpha   90.00
_cell.angle_beta   90.00
_cell.angle_gamma   90.00
#
_symmetry.space_group_name_H-M   'P 1'
#
loop_
_entity.id
_entity.type
_entity.pdbx_description
1 polymer ?
#
loop_
_entity_poly.entity_id
_entity_poly.type
_entity_poly.pdbx_seq_one_letter_code
_entity_poly.pdbx_strand_id
1 'polypeptide(L)'
;MYKKRMDRTRSKKAQITVFIIVGLIILFSFIFVLNLSSNIQKGQLEEAKEGVLSKVFKKEALRIFVEDCLTDELERGLILIGKQGRLWSDQPGGTKNFVEGLSGKTYDPVDEEGRLFYGITREEYLFAENAYPCDNESSPPEFCQYDYPDTKLGFGKLELKSSTLQNDLKNFLINRTMWCVENFTKSNISSKAEIETEEMTLDLKITNDGIDIKAEYPLKLSLAGEEFFHLSNFDFFYPTKFKDLLEAAVVFPLSMDWKYVDFNYTRETLGSSQFTYGNSVSIRDCGPFKDYFLCNLSLNLDKYERLGVEMRIESMPDGDNVFIFQSPSYTVLNNPEQFVYRFVRQNRPPALDYIGRSGCPIAEYDYLIVKDDPELGDINITAFALDPDEDNLSYTFMPLMSLPVSENFDQEDNFYISNITLKNLEKGKYNLLVNTTDEHGLSDWQEVRILLDRPLELNVSLDMPYNFSAEDGLISYENKYFSGEFYLVSKEDPIFIKVHFPESSFLTSDYQHLIILNYTNQENTENFEYALPSDLNFDSNDGCFSLPGLKSTDCTLNGYSNNEISKWEGELLLNKLNNNFRELTEYGELNFSFSAKYCGYFDKTKSTQAIIKVKECSPNKNPEHPYAFPYYKTKIDAITGKYLGEEVINPFLATHSCCKNDWTIYTKEENHECYINPKPGCYGGIPQYTLSDNQPIPSGGYVLEEEYATCDGKRGNTCDGGKNYRLWNDELVCGNNSKEMRDLGCVDITKLCENQKSWGYVDTNGDEKTDTWCHGKMGCTSFCDSTNGGAVVDRKSVTEKGKIKDLNYLALTYYPKPTDDDSLGFGCGCKTGDNGKPCDNNFDGVFDKKCSNGVCG
;
A
#
# COMPACT_ATOMS: atom_id res chain seq x y z
N MET A 1 12.35 152.75 77.43
CA MET A 1 12.34 152.23 78.82
C MET A 1 12.57 150.71 78.77
N TYR A 2 13.66 150.24 79.37
CA TYR A 2 14.02 148.87 79.81
C TYR A 2 13.57 147.58 79.04
N LYS A 3 14.50 147.00 78.26
CA LYS A 3 15.24 145.72 78.48
C LYS A 3 14.47 144.45 78.91
N LYS A 4 14.46 143.38 78.07
CA LYS A 4 15.21 142.11 78.26
C LYS A 4 15.00 141.06 77.14
N ARG A 5 16.13 140.47 76.72
CA ARG A 5 16.31 139.28 75.86
C ARG A 5 15.85 137.98 76.54
N MET A 6 15.51 136.97 75.74
CA MET A 6 16.01 135.59 75.94
C MET A 6 16.14 134.84 74.61
N ASP A 7 17.34 134.30 74.38
CA ASP A 7 17.78 133.43 73.29
C ASP A 7 17.18 132.02 73.39
N ARG A 8 16.99 131.34 72.24
CA ARG A 8 17.14 129.88 72.17
C ARG A 8 17.79 129.46 70.86
N THR A 9 18.87 128.71 71.04
CA THR A 9 19.90 128.23 70.12
C THR A 9 19.38 127.26 69.06
N ARG A 10 19.70 127.52 67.78
CA ARG A 10 19.51 126.59 66.65
C ARG A 10 20.59 125.51 66.66
N SER A 11 20.15 124.25 66.80
CA SER A 11 20.97 123.03 66.70
C SER A 11 21.53 122.84 65.28
N LYS A 12 22.86 122.84 65.14
CA LYS A 12 23.57 122.51 63.89
C LYS A 12 23.65 121.00 63.60
N LYS A 13 23.10 120.12 64.46
CA LYS A 13 23.09 118.65 64.23
C LYS A 13 22.04 118.22 63.21
N ALA A 14 20.97 118.99 63.00
CA ALA A 14 19.95 118.67 61.99
C ALA A 14 20.43 118.90 60.55
N GLN A 15 21.39 119.80 60.31
CA GLN A 15 21.92 120.04 58.97
C GLN A 15 22.80 118.90 58.47
N ILE A 16 23.62 118.29 59.34
CA ILE A 16 24.48 117.16 58.94
C ILE A 16 23.62 115.92 58.61
N THR A 17 22.58 115.62 59.40
CA THR A 17 21.68 114.50 59.12
C THR A 17 20.89 114.70 57.82
N VAL A 18 20.47 115.94 57.52
CA VAL A 18 19.80 116.26 56.24
C VAL A 18 20.77 116.10 55.07
N PHE A 19 22.02 116.54 55.17
CA PHE A 19 23.02 116.32 54.10
C PHE A 19 23.37 114.83 53.93
N ILE A 20 23.40 114.04 54.99
CA ILE A 20 23.58 112.58 54.90
C ILE A 20 22.38 111.92 54.24
N ILE A 21 21.15 112.24 54.65
CA ILE A 21 19.91 111.67 54.05
C ILE A 21 19.79 112.09 52.58
N VAL A 22 20.06 113.35 52.24
CA VAL A 22 20.04 113.84 50.86
C VAL A 22 21.15 113.17 50.04
N GLY A 23 22.36 113.02 50.59
CA GLY A 23 23.44 112.27 49.95
C GLY A 23 23.08 110.80 49.72
N LEU A 24 22.40 110.16 50.66
CA LEU A 24 21.93 108.77 50.57
C LEU A 24 20.79 108.62 49.54
N ILE A 25 19.86 109.58 49.47
CA ILE A 25 18.80 109.61 48.46
C ILE A 25 19.38 109.81 47.06
N ILE A 26 20.37 110.70 46.93
CA ILE A 26 21.07 110.91 45.66
C ILE A 26 21.85 109.64 45.27
N LEU A 27 22.55 109.01 46.23
CA LEU A 27 23.26 107.75 46.00
C LEU A 27 22.32 106.63 45.56
N PHE A 28 21.19 106.42 46.25
CA PHE A 28 20.21 105.41 45.88
C PHE A 28 19.54 105.70 44.54
N SER A 29 19.27 106.97 44.24
CA SER A 29 18.76 107.38 42.95
C SER A 29 19.79 107.11 41.84
N PHE A 30 21.07 107.34 42.10
CA PHE A 30 22.15 107.00 41.18
C PHE A 30 22.30 105.48 40.98
N ILE A 31 22.26 104.69 42.06
CA ILE A 31 22.29 103.23 41.99
C ILE A 31 21.06 102.69 41.25
N PHE A 32 19.89 103.27 41.48
CA PHE A 32 18.66 102.89 40.79
C PHE A 32 18.74 103.22 39.29
N VAL A 33 19.21 104.42 38.93
CA VAL A 33 19.42 104.81 37.53
C VAL A 33 20.50 103.96 36.88
N LEU A 34 21.57 103.58 37.59
CA LEU A 34 22.61 102.69 37.08
C LEU A 34 22.08 101.26 36.90
N ASN A 35 21.27 100.72 37.81
CA ASN A 35 20.62 99.42 37.65
C ASN A 35 19.58 99.44 36.53
N LEU A 36 18.80 100.51 36.41
CA LEU A 36 17.83 100.68 35.33
C LEU A 36 18.55 100.80 33.98
N SER A 37 19.62 101.60 33.92
CA SER A 37 20.47 101.74 32.73
C SER A 37 21.17 100.43 32.40
N SER A 38 21.66 99.70 33.39
CA SER A 38 22.28 98.38 33.20
C SER A 38 21.27 97.35 32.71
N ASN A 39 20.04 97.37 33.22
CA ASN A 39 18.98 96.45 32.77
C ASN A 39 18.45 96.80 31.38
N ILE A 40 18.29 98.09 31.08
CA ILE A 40 17.91 98.57 29.74
C ILE A 40 19.03 98.28 28.74
N GLN A 41 20.29 98.55 29.10
CA GLN A 41 21.44 98.20 28.25
C GLN A 41 21.56 96.69 28.08
N LYS A 42 21.31 95.89 29.11
CA LYS A 42 21.31 94.42 29.02
C LYS A 42 20.19 93.92 28.11
N GLY A 43 18.98 94.49 28.21
CA GLY A 43 17.86 94.19 27.32
C GLY A 43 18.15 94.62 25.87
N GLN A 44 18.70 95.81 25.65
CA GLN A 44 19.12 96.28 24.33
C GLN A 44 20.31 95.50 23.77
N LEU A 45 21.23 95.03 24.61
CA LEU A 45 22.32 94.15 24.19
C LEU A 45 21.79 92.77 23.83
N GLU A 46 20.84 92.22 24.58
CA GLU A 46 20.19 90.95 24.26
C GLU A 46 19.40 91.05 22.96
N GLU A 47 18.62 92.12 22.76
CA GLU A 47 17.86 92.38 21.53
C GLU A 47 18.79 92.65 20.32
N ALA A 48 19.89 93.41 20.51
CA ALA A 48 20.89 93.62 19.46
C ALA A 48 21.70 92.34 19.18
N LYS A 49 21.99 91.52 20.20
CA LYS A 49 22.62 90.21 20.05
C LYS A 49 21.70 89.26 19.29
N GLU A 50 20.41 89.24 19.59
CA GLU A 50 19.38 88.48 18.86
C GLU A 50 19.28 88.97 17.40
N GLY A 51 19.27 90.30 17.17
CA GLY A 51 19.21 90.89 15.83
C GLY A 51 20.49 90.71 14.98
N VAL A 52 21.65 90.55 15.61
CA VAL A 52 22.91 90.22 14.93
C VAL A 52 23.01 88.70 14.69
N LEU A 53 22.63 87.88 15.67
CA LEU A 53 22.57 86.42 15.50
C LEU A 53 21.58 86.04 14.40
N SER A 54 20.38 86.61 14.36
CA SER A 54 19.37 86.31 13.33
C SER A 54 19.81 86.69 11.92
N LYS A 55 20.65 87.73 11.78
CA LYS A 55 21.24 88.14 10.47
C LYS A 55 22.48 87.33 10.08
N VAL A 56 23.18 86.72 11.03
CA VAL A 56 24.40 85.94 10.79
C VAL A 56 24.11 84.44 10.66
N PHE A 57 23.00 83.95 11.21
CA PHE A 57 22.45 82.61 10.94
C PHE A 57 22.01 82.51 9.48
N LYS A 58 22.97 82.29 8.60
CA LYS A 58 22.73 81.97 7.20
C LYS A 58 22.00 80.63 7.13
N LYS A 59 21.10 80.48 6.16
CA LYS A 59 20.36 79.25 5.82
C LYS A 59 21.23 77.97 5.89
N GLU A 60 22.50 78.08 5.53
CA GLU A 60 23.45 76.96 5.55
C GLU A 60 23.80 76.47 6.97
N ALA A 61 23.84 77.35 7.98
CA ALA A 61 24.23 76.97 9.34
C ALA A 61 23.20 76.05 10.00
N LEU A 62 21.90 76.34 9.80
CA LEU A 62 20.83 75.49 10.33
C LEU A 62 20.70 74.19 9.53
N ARG A 63 20.99 74.22 8.22
CA ARG A 63 21.08 72.99 7.41
C ARG A 63 22.17 72.06 7.94
N ILE A 64 23.39 72.58 8.08
CA ILE A 64 24.54 71.84 8.63
C ILE A 64 24.19 71.32 10.02
N PHE A 65 23.53 72.12 10.85
CA PHE A 65 23.14 71.67 12.18
C PHE A 65 22.13 70.50 12.18
N VAL A 66 21.13 70.51 11.30
CA VAL A 66 20.19 69.39 11.17
C VAL A 66 20.90 68.14 10.64
N GLU A 67 21.84 68.32 9.70
CA GLU A 67 22.69 67.23 9.19
C GLU A 67 23.60 66.64 10.29
N ASP A 68 24.18 67.49 11.14
CA ASP A 68 24.94 67.08 12.32
C ASP A 68 24.05 66.32 13.32
N CYS A 69 22.85 66.82 13.63
CA CYS A 69 21.88 66.10 14.45
C CYS A 69 21.53 64.72 13.87
N LEU A 70 21.28 64.64 12.56
CA LEU A 70 20.96 63.37 11.90
C LEU A 70 22.15 62.40 11.96
N THR A 71 23.37 62.90 11.77
CA THR A 71 24.60 62.10 11.80
C THR A 71 24.89 61.59 13.21
N ASP A 72 24.84 62.46 14.21
CA ASP A 72 25.07 62.12 15.62
C ASP A 72 24.02 61.12 16.14
N GLU A 73 22.74 61.34 15.81
CA GLU A 73 21.68 60.44 16.24
C GLU A 73 21.67 59.13 15.43
N LEU A 74 22.12 59.13 14.17
CA LEU A 74 22.35 57.89 13.41
C LEU A 74 23.39 57.02 14.10
N GLU A 75 24.52 57.61 14.47
CA GLU A 75 25.60 56.89 15.13
C GLU A 75 25.17 56.35 16.49
N ARG A 76 24.46 57.14 17.29
CA ARG A 76 23.85 56.68 18.55
C ARG A 76 22.88 55.53 18.34
N GLY A 77 22.01 55.65 17.34
CA GLY A 77 21.04 54.60 17.00
C GLY A 77 21.74 53.30 16.58
N LEU A 78 22.81 53.40 15.78
CA LEU A 78 23.62 52.24 15.37
C LEU A 78 24.32 51.59 16.56
N ILE A 79 24.90 52.39 17.48
CA ILE A 79 25.53 51.87 18.71
C ILE A 79 24.49 51.15 19.58
N LEU A 80 23.30 51.74 19.75
CA LEU A 80 22.24 51.16 20.57
C LEU A 80 21.72 49.85 19.96
N ILE A 81 21.47 49.82 18.64
CA ILE A 81 21.16 48.61 17.89
C ILE A 81 22.28 47.58 18.02
N GLY A 82 23.55 48.01 17.98
CA GLY A 82 24.69 47.14 18.21
C GLY A 82 24.62 46.47 19.58
N LYS A 83 24.44 47.24 20.64
CA LYS A 83 24.41 46.70 22.01
C LYS A 83 23.23 45.76 22.27
N GLN A 84 22.08 45.98 21.64
CA GLN A 84 20.80 45.34 22.00
C GLN A 84 20.26 44.41 20.90
N GLY A 85 20.90 44.38 19.74
CA GLY A 85 20.44 43.70 18.53
C GLY A 85 19.43 44.55 17.75
N ARG A 86 18.54 45.28 18.45
CA ARG A 86 17.54 46.21 17.89
C ARG A 86 17.12 47.28 18.91
N LEU A 87 16.15 48.12 18.56
CA LEU A 87 15.55 49.10 19.47
C LEU A 87 14.24 48.61 20.08
N TRP A 88 14.08 48.88 21.37
CA TRP A 88 12.90 48.55 22.17
C TRP A 88 11.83 49.64 22.08
N SER A 89 10.56 49.30 22.26
CA SER A 89 9.43 50.24 22.12
C SER A 89 9.40 51.37 23.15
N ASP A 90 10.10 51.22 24.27
CA ASP A 90 10.31 52.27 25.26
C ASP A 90 11.46 53.22 24.90
N GLN A 91 12.21 52.90 23.83
CA GLN A 91 13.22 53.75 23.23
C GLN A 91 12.64 54.46 21.99
N PRO A 92 13.16 55.64 21.65
CA PRO A 92 12.68 56.40 20.50
C PRO A 92 12.68 55.56 19.22
N GLY A 93 11.51 55.31 18.64
CA GLY A 93 11.37 54.62 17.35
C GLY A 93 11.47 53.09 17.37
N GLY A 94 11.76 52.47 18.51
CA GLY A 94 11.64 51.02 18.62
C GLY A 94 10.17 50.58 18.51
N THR A 95 9.95 49.38 17.99
CA THR A 95 8.61 48.87 17.68
C THR A 95 8.21 47.64 18.48
N LYS A 96 9.16 46.99 19.17
CA LYS A 96 8.94 45.74 19.90
C LYS A 96 9.06 45.98 21.41
N ASN A 97 8.07 45.49 22.16
CA ASN A 97 8.15 45.48 23.62
C ASN A 97 9.18 44.47 24.10
N PHE A 98 9.99 44.86 25.09
CA PHE A 98 10.86 43.93 25.79
C PHE A 98 10.04 43.08 26.77
N VAL A 99 10.12 41.76 26.60
CA VAL A 99 9.52 40.76 27.47
C VAL A 99 10.53 39.65 27.66
N GLU A 100 11.08 39.54 28.87
CA GLU A 100 12.09 38.55 29.24
C GLU A 100 11.62 37.14 28.88
N GLY A 101 12.46 36.37 28.17
CA GLY A 101 12.16 35.00 27.77
C GLY A 101 11.25 34.87 26.54
N LEU A 102 10.66 35.95 26.04
CA LEU A 102 9.76 35.93 24.88
C LEU A 102 10.29 36.76 23.69
N SER A 103 10.65 38.04 23.91
CA SER A 103 11.17 38.91 22.86
C SER A 103 12.64 39.26 23.04
N GLY A 104 13.20 39.01 24.22
CA GLY A 104 14.61 39.21 24.51
C GLY A 104 15.03 38.62 25.85
N LYS A 105 16.28 38.89 26.21
CA LYS A 105 16.93 38.45 27.44
C LYS A 105 17.70 39.57 28.11
N THR A 106 17.76 39.57 29.44
CA THR A 106 18.70 40.40 30.20
C THR A 106 20.03 39.66 30.39
N TYR A 107 21.12 40.19 29.83
CA TYR A 107 22.43 39.52 29.84
C TYR A 107 23.40 40.04 30.92
N ASP A 108 23.38 41.34 31.23
CA ASP A 108 24.13 41.93 32.36
C ASP A 108 23.24 42.93 33.13
N PRO A 109 22.87 42.64 34.38
CA PRO A 109 22.00 43.52 35.17
C PRO A 109 22.69 44.82 35.62
N VAL A 110 24.00 44.97 35.44
CA VAL A 110 24.74 46.18 35.83
C VAL A 110 24.62 47.29 34.77
N ASP A 111 24.30 46.94 33.52
CA ASP A 111 24.05 47.89 32.45
C ASP A 111 22.54 48.05 32.26
N GLU A 112 21.99 49.26 32.44
CA GLU A 112 20.57 49.55 32.14
C GLU A 112 20.22 49.25 30.65
N GLU A 113 21.25 49.11 29.79
CA GLU A 113 21.15 48.69 28.40
C GLU A 113 21.30 47.17 28.16
N GLY A 114 21.41 46.35 29.20
CA GLY A 114 21.66 44.89 29.12
C GLY A 114 20.55 44.03 28.49
N ARG A 115 19.55 44.65 27.86
CA ARG A 115 18.42 44.02 27.18
C ARG A 115 18.80 43.64 25.76
N LEU A 116 18.95 42.35 25.51
CA LEU A 116 19.31 41.79 24.21
C LEU A 116 18.09 41.19 23.51
N PHE A 117 18.02 41.34 22.20
CA PHE A 117 16.94 40.81 21.38
C PHE A 117 17.19 39.38 20.94
N TYR A 118 16.12 38.58 20.88
CA TYR A 118 16.19 37.25 20.27
C TYR A 118 16.26 37.36 18.74
N GLY A 119 17.36 36.90 18.16
CA GLY A 119 17.52 36.71 16.72
C GLY A 119 16.59 35.63 16.18
N ILE A 120 16.55 34.51 16.90
CA ILE A 120 15.64 33.39 16.72
C ILE A 120 14.97 33.12 18.06
N THR A 121 13.64 33.02 18.05
CA THR A 121 12.86 32.56 19.20
C THR A 121 12.37 31.15 18.96
N ARG A 122 12.28 30.33 20.01
CA ARG A 122 11.56 29.07 19.95
C ARG A 122 10.08 29.37 19.66
N GLU A 123 9.50 28.72 18.66
CA GLU A 123 8.06 28.78 18.47
C GLU A 123 7.41 27.97 19.61
N GLU A 124 6.44 28.54 20.31
CA GLU A 124 5.67 27.76 21.28
C GLU A 124 4.84 26.74 20.49
N TYR A 125 5.40 25.55 20.26
CA TYR A 125 4.69 24.39 19.72
C TYR A 125 3.54 23.91 20.65
N LEU A 126 3.28 24.63 21.75
CA LEU A 126 2.30 24.36 22.81
C LEU A 126 0.85 24.16 22.36
N PHE A 127 0.51 24.41 21.08
CA PHE A 127 -0.83 24.12 20.54
C PHE A 127 -0.93 22.78 19.79
N ALA A 128 0.19 22.12 19.51
CA ALA A 128 0.22 20.73 19.06
C ALA A 128 0.60 19.85 20.25
N GLU A 129 -0.39 19.36 21.01
CA GLU A 129 -0.16 18.49 22.18
C GLU A 129 0.65 17.21 21.87
N ASN A 130 0.83 16.87 20.58
CA ASN A 130 1.65 15.75 20.14
C ASN A 130 2.73 16.23 19.16
N ALA A 131 4.01 15.97 19.48
CA ALA A 131 5.12 16.26 18.58
C ALA A 131 5.09 15.33 17.35
N TYR A 132 4.70 14.06 17.50
CA TYR A 132 4.44 13.15 16.39
C TYR A 132 3.50 12.00 16.81
N PRO A 133 2.60 11.52 15.94
CA PRO A 133 2.17 12.10 14.67
C PRO A 133 1.16 13.24 14.88
N CYS A 134 1.16 14.23 13.99
CA CYS A 134 0.15 15.29 13.96
C CYS A 134 -1.18 14.73 13.46
N ASP A 135 -1.86 13.99 14.33
CA ASP A 135 -2.88 12.99 14.02
C ASP A 135 -4.23 13.53 13.51
N ASN A 136 -4.41 14.84 13.29
CA ASN A 136 -5.73 15.40 13.00
C ASN A 136 -5.81 16.46 11.89
N GLU A 137 -4.75 16.74 11.13
CA GLU A 137 -4.82 17.71 10.04
C GLU A 137 -4.67 17.04 8.67
N SER A 138 -5.58 17.36 7.73
CA SER A 138 -5.46 16.98 6.31
C SER A 138 -4.20 17.54 5.63
N SER A 139 -3.42 18.34 6.36
CA SER A 139 -2.13 18.91 6.03
C SER A 139 -1.36 19.05 7.33
N PRO A 140 -0.73 17.98 7.85
CA PRO A 140 0.06 18.09 9.08
C PRO A 140 1.11 19.21 8.89
N PRO A 141 1.40 20.00 9.94
CA PRO A 141 2.50 20.94 9.89
C PRO A 141 3.76 20.22 9.41
N GLU A 142 4.53 20.84 8.50
CA GLU A 142 5.68 20.20 7.86
C GLU A 142 6.65 19.63 8.92
N PHE A 143 6.75 20.25 10.11
CA PHE A 143 7.68 19.84 11.17
C PHE A 143 7.29 18.51 11.82
N CYS A 144 6.06 18.02 11.61
CA CYS A 144 5.60 16.73 12.11
C CYS A 144 5.93 15.55 11.17
N GLN A 145 6.75 15.78 10.15
CA GLN A 145 7.30 14.75 9.26
C GLN A 145 8.77 15.05 8.97
N TYR A 146 9.47 15.67 9.94
CA TYR A 146 10.89 15.94 9.75
C TYR A 146 11.64 14.64 9.54
N ASP A 147 12.36 14.57 8.44
CA ASP A 147 13.29 13.51 8.12
C ASP A 147 14.54 14.21 7.66
N TYR A 148 15.65 14.05 8.38
CA TYR A 148 16.87 14.71 8.00
C TYR A 148 17.29 14.21 6.61
N PRO A 149 17.62 15.11 5.66
CA PRO A 149 17.73 16.55 5.79
C PRO A 149 16.61 17.33 5.08
N ASP A 150 15.47 17.53 5.75
CA ASP A 150 14.45 18.47 5.27
C ASP A 150 14.93 19.92 5.47
N THR A 151 14.87 20.70 4.39
CA THR A 151 15.32 22.10 4.33
C THR A 151 14.18 23.07 4.05
N LYS A 152 12.94 22.55 3.99
CA LYS A 152 11.71 23.37 3.87
C LYS A 152 11.31 23.96 5.22
N LEU A 153 11.74 23.29 6.29
CA LEU A 153 11.41 23.62 7.66
C LEU A 153 12.34 24.65 8.26
N GLY A 154 11.77 25.46 9.16
CA GLY A 154 12.51 26.41 9.99
C GLY A 154 12.44 26.00 11.45
N PHE A 155 13.56 26.04 12.14
CA PHE A 155 13.70 25.70 13.55
C PHE A 155 13.51 26.95 14.40
N GLY A 156 12.28 27.13 14.90
CA GLY A 156 11.83 28.33 15.58
C GLY A 156 11.43 29.46 14.61
N LYS A 157 11.47 30.70 15.10
CA LYS A 157 11.02 31.88 14.37
C LYS A 157 12.14 32.91 14.23
N LEU A 158 12.50 33.19 12.98
CA LEU A 158 13.46 34.24 12.64
C LEU A 158 12.85 35.64 12.88
N GLU A 159 13.23 36.26 14.00
CA GLU A 159 12.71 37.54 14.47
C GLU A 159 13.58 38.73 14.00
N LEU A 160 14.90 38.54 13.88
CA LEU A 160 15.83 39.60 13.46
C LEU A 160 16.00 39.64 11.93
N LYS A 161 15.55 40.74 11.31
CA LYS A 161 15.63 40.95 9.85
C LYS A 161 16.20 42.33 9.54
N SER A 162 16.96 42.46 8.45
CA SER A 162 17.52 43.77 8.03
C SER A 162 16.45 44.86 7.87
N SER A 163 15.25 44.51 7.41
CA SER A 163 14.13 45.45 7.29
C SER A 163 13.62 45.95 8.64
N THR A 164 13.60 45.10 9.67
CA THR A 164 13.19 45.50 11.02
C THR A 164 14.19 46.49 11.62
N LEU A 165 15.49 46.26 11.44
CA LEU A 165 16.55 47.17 11.88
C LEU A 165 16.51 48.51 11.15
N GLN A 166 16.27 48.47 9.83
CA GLN A 166 16.11 49.68 9.02
C GLN A 166 14.93 50.54 9.49
N ASN A 167 13.80 49.90 9.82
CA ASN A 167 12.61 50.59 10.31
C ASN A 167 12.80 51.15 11.73
N ASP A 168 13.38 50.36 12.64
CA ASP A 168 13.69 50.80 14.00
C ASP A 168 14.64 52.02 13.94
N LEU A 169 15.70 51.97 13.14
CA LEU A 169 16.64 53.08 12.96
C LEU A 169 16.00 54.32 12.31
N LYS A 170 15.16 54.12 11.28
CA LYS A 170 14.40 55.21 10.64
C LYS A 170 13.53 55.95 11.66
N ASN A 171 12.75 55.22 12.46
CA ASN A 171 11.86 55.81 13.44
C ASN A 171 12.65 56.46 14.59
N PHE A 172 13.79 55.88 14.96
CA PHE A 172 14.70 56.48 15.95
C PHE A 172 15.20 57.84 15.47
N LEU A 173 15.67 57.91 14.21
CA LEU A 173 16.15 59.14 13.61
C LEU A 173 15.07 60.22 13.55
N ILE A 174 13.85 59.89 13.13
CA ILE A 174 12.74 60.86 13.09
C ILE A 174 12.53 61.47 14.49
N ASN A 175 12.33 60.63 15.50
CA ASN A 175 12.03 61.09 16.85
C ASN A 175 13.19 61.87 17.49
N ARG A 176 14.42 61.39 17.31
CA ARG A 176 15.61 61.98 17.94
C ARG A 176 16.11 63.23 17.24
N THR A 177 15.99 63.30 15.91
CA THR A 177 16.34 64.50 15.14
C THR A 177 15.42 65.65 15.51
N MET A 178 14.11 65.41 15.57
CA MET A 178 13.15 66.43 16.01
C MET A 178 13.50 66.96 17.41
N TRP A 179 13.80 66.05 18.35
CA TRP A 179 14.23 66.42 19.70
C TRP A 179 15.55 67.21 19.72
N CYS A 180 16.54 66.81 18.91
CA CYS A 180 17.85 67.48 18.80
C CYS A 180 17.69 68.92 18.28
N VAL A 181 16.88 69.09 17.22
CA VAL A 181 16.59 70.38 16.59
C VAL A 181 15.83 71.30 17.52
N GLU A 182 14.80 70.80 18.20
CA GLU A 182 14.06 71.58 19.18
C GLU A 182 14.94 72.05 20.34
N ASN A 183 15.72 71.15 20.93
CA ASN A 183 16.55 71.47 22.08
C ASN A 183 17.66 72.44 21.72
N PHE A 184 18.32 72.25 20.59
CA PHE A 184 19.35 73.18 20.14
C PHE A 184 18.78 74.56 19.87
N THR A 185 17.63 74.64 19.20
CA THR A 185 16.97 75.92 18.92
C THR A 185 16.62 76.66 20.21
N LYS A 186 16.02 75.96 21.18
CA LYS A 186 15.66 76.55 22.48
C LYS A 186 16.88 76.96 23.31
N SER A 187 17.97 76.19 23.27
CA SER A 187 19.16 76.42 24.11
C SER A 187 20.20 77.38 23.51
N ASN A 188 20.40 77.34 22.19
CA ASN A 188 21.49 78.05 21.51
C ASN A 188 21.02 79.22 20.64
N ILE A 189 19.78 79.19 20.14
CA ILE A 189 19.24 80.29 19.31
C ILE A 189 18.46 81.27 20.18
N SER A 190 17.29 80.88 20.69
CA SER A 190 16.52 81.66 21.65
C SER A 190 15.46 80.77 22.31
N SER A 191 15.29 80.93 23.62
CA SER A 191 14.17 80.31 24.35
C SER A 191 12.79 80.76 23.90
N LYS A 192 12.70 81.85 23.12
CA LYS A 192 11.47 82.40 22.53
C LYS A 192 11.27 82.03 21.05
N ALA A 193 12.18 81.26 20.46
CA ALA A 193 12.00 80.80 19.09
C ALA A 193 10.82 79.81 19.04
N GLU A 194 9.86 80.09 18.16
CA GLU A 194 8.76 79.18 17.87
C GLU A 194 9.17 78.34 16.66
N ILE A 195 9.10 77.03 16.84
CA ILE A 195 9.41 76.05 15.81
C ILE A 195 8.09 75.50 15.32
N GLU A 196 7.75 75.82 14.08
CA GLU A 196 6.65 75.20 13.37
C GLU A 196 7.23 74.09 12.51
N THR A 197 6.99 72.84 12.90
CA THR A 197 7.40 71.66 12.14
C THR A 197 6.19 70.89 11.67
N GLU A 198 6.19 70.44 10.43
CA GLU A 198 5.30 69.36 10.00
C GLU A 198 5.96 68.00 10.28
N GLU A 199 5.24 66.91 10.00
CA GLU A 199 5.75 65.55 10.18
C GLU A 199 7.00 65.33 9.32
N MET A 200 8.11 64.95 9.96
CA MET A 200 9.35 64.60 9.27
C MET A 200 9.18 63.24 8.59
N THR A 201 9.37 63.19 7.27
CA THR A 201 9.46 61.92 6.55
C THR A 201 10.92 61.60 6.25
N LEU A 202 11.28 60.32 6.33
CA LEU A 202 12.66 59.86 6.17
C LEU A 202 12.69 58.56 5.36
N ASP A 203 13.40 58.56 4.24
CA ASP A 203 13.77 57.36 3.48
C ASP A 203 15.21 57.00 3.86
N LEU A 204 15.37 55.88 4.57
CA LEU A 204 16.65 55.34 4.99
C LEU A 204 16.90 54.03 4.25
N LYS A 205 18.04 53.94 3.57
CA LYS A 205 18.46 52.73 2.85
C LYS A 205 19.84 52.30 3.31
N ILE A 206 19.91 51.10 3.86
CA ILE A 206 21.18 50.46 4.23
C ILE A 206 21.78 49.82 2.96
N THR A 207 22.94 50.30 2.53
CA THR A 207 23.67 49.85 1.32
C THR A 207 25.02 49.23 1.70
N ASN A 208 25.75 48.63 0.76
CA ASN A 208 27.04 47.97 1.04
C ASN A 208 28.16 48.99 1.40
N ASP A 209 28.00 50.23 0.96
CA ASP A 209 29.00 51.29 1.16
C ASP A 209 28.66 52.21 2.34
N GLY A 210 27.41 52.15 2.84
CA GLY A 210 26.93 53.04 3.87
C GLY A 210 25.42 53.13 3.95
N ILE A 211 24.92 54.17 4.62
CA ILE A 211 23.49 54.43 4.80
C ILE A 211 23.12 55.71 4.04
N ASP A 212 22.22 55.58 3.06
CA ASP A 212 21.65 56.70 2.30
C ASP A 212 20.41 57.21 3.05
N ILE A 213 20.42 58.49 3.43
CA ILE A 213 19.33 59.13 4.18
C ILE A 213 18.80 60.29 3.35
N LYS A 214 17.50 60.24 3.06
CA LYS A 214 16.74 61.32 2.44
C LYS A 214 15.63 61.72 3.38
N ALA A 215 15.77 62.90 3.98
CA ALA A 215 14.79 63.43 4.91
C ALA A 215 14.04 64.61 4.28
N GLU A 216 12.71 64.57 4.38
CA GLU A 216 11.86 65.73 4.16
C GLU A 216 11.38 66.22 5.54
N TYR A 217 11.99 67.30 6.01
CA TYR A 217 11.70 67.91 7.30
C TYR A 217 11.39 69.40 7.11
N PRO A 218 10.12 69.75 6.79
CA PRO A 218 9.69 71.14 6.62
C PRO A 218 9.75 71.87 7.97
N LEU A 219 10.87 72.54 8.20
CA LEU A 219 11.18 73.28 9.41
C LEU A 219 10.99 74.77 9.15
N LYS A 220 10.05 75.39 9.88
CA LYS A 220 9.86 76.83 9.94
C LYS A 220 10.27 77.35 11.30
N LEU A 221 11.19 78.32 11.30
CA LEU A 221 11.64 78.99 12.50
C LEU A 221 11.10 80.42 12.49
N SER A 222 10.31 80.77 13.50
CA SER A 222 9.85 82.15 13.72
C SER A 222 10.38 82.70 15.04
N LEU A 223 10.76 83.99 15.02
CA LEU A 223 11.21 84.71 16.22
C LEU A 223 10.49 86.04 16.27
N ALA A 224 9.76 86.31 17.36
CA ALA A 224 8.96 87.53 17.50
C ALA A 224 7.96 87.78 16.34
N GLY A 225 7.44 86.71 15.73
CA GLY A 225 6.43 86.77 14.66
C GLY A 225 7.00 87.00 13.25
N GLU A 226 8.32 87.11 13.08
CA GLU A 226 8.97 87.10 11.76
C GLU A 226 9.46 85.68 11.43
N GLU A 227 9.20 85.21 10.21
CA GLU A 227 9.73 83.94 9.68
C GLU A 227 11.16 84.16 9.21
N PHE A 228 12.11 83.40 9.76
CA PHE A 228 13.54 83.55 9.43
C PHE A 228 14.06 82.46 8.51
N PHE A 229 13.37 81.31 8.43
CA PHE A 229 13.94 80.13 7.80
C PHE A 229 12.88 79.14 7.33
N HIS A 230 13.10 78.60 6.13
CA HIS A 230 12.39 77.46 5.57
C HIS A 230 13.40 76.49 4.96
N LEU A 231 13.42 75.26 5.45
CA LEU A 231 14.16 74.15 4.88
C LEU A 231 13.25 72.93 4.84
N SER A 232 13.31 72.18 3.74
CA SER A 232 12.40 71.06 3.52
C SER A 232 13.13 69.76 3.26
N ASN A 233 14.23 69.75 2.48
CA ASN A 233 14.84 68.50 2.03
C ASN A 233 16.33 68.40 2.42
N PHE A 234 16.73 67.21 2.85
CA PHE A 234 18.09 66.85 3.21
C PHE A 234 18.44 65.50 2.63
N ASP A 235 19.65 65.38 2.10
CA ASP A 235 20.23 64.15 1.65
C ASP A 235 21.68 64.06 2.13
N PHE A 236 22.02 62.98 2.82
CA PHE A 236 23.41 62.68 3.14
C PHE A 236 23.66 61.18 3.13
N PHE A 237 24.92 60.83 2.94
CA PHE A 237 25.40 59.46 2.92
C PHE A 237 26.35 59.26 4.08
N TYR A 238 26.05 58.32 4.97
CA TYR A 238 26.90 57.94 6.09
C TYR A 238 27.74 56.72 5.71
N PRO A 239 29.06 56.84 5.48
CA PRO A 239 29.90 55.70 5.12
C PRO A 239 30.02 54.73 6.30
N THR A 240 29.61 53.48 6.10
CA THR A 240 29.66 52.44 7.14
C THR A 240 29.69 51.05 6.52
N LYS A 241 30.25 50.08 7.24
CA LYS A 241 30.21 48.64 6.91
C LYS A 241 29.17 47.86 7.72
N PHE A 242 28.20 48.57 8.31
CA PHE A 242 27.13 47.94 9.09
C PHE A 242 26.33 46.91 8.30
N LYS A 243 26.06 47.16 7.01
CA LYS A 243 25.39 46.17 6.15
C LYS A 243 26.22 44.91 5.95
N ASP A 244 27.51 45.06 5.68
CA ASP A 244 28.43 43.93 5.52
C ASP A 244 28.47 43.10 6.81
N LEU A 245 28.47 43.75 7.99
CA LEU A 245 28.34 43.06 9.28
C LEU A 245 27.03 42.27 9.37
N LEU A 246 25.89 42.90 9.06
CA LEU A 246 24.60 42.23 9.11
C LEU A 246 24.54 41.03 8.14
N GLU A 247 25.04 41.18 6.92
CA GLU A 247 25.00 40.12 5.90
C GLU A 247 26.08 39.03 6.10
N ALA A 248 27.21 39.33 6.72
CA ALA A 248 28.29 38.34 6.87
C ALA A 248 28.26 37.62 8.21
N ALA A 249 27.80 38.30 9.27
CA ALA A 249 27.97 37.82 10.63
C ALA A 249 26.66 37.70 11.42
N VAL A 250 25.53 38.26 10.97
CA VAL A 250 24.30 38.32 11.77
C VAL A 250 23.10 37.71 11.05
N VAL A 251 22.47 38.45 10.14
CA VAL A 251 21.15 38.13 9.55
C VAL A 251 21.22 36.93 8.61
N PHE A 252 22.27 36.84 7.79
CA PHE A 252 22.40 35.69 6.87
C PHE A 252 22.76 34.40 7.62
N PRO A 253 23.77 34.36 8.52
CA PRO A 253 24.01 33.18 9.35
C PRO A 253 22.79 32.79 10.20
N LEU A 254 22.09 33.75 10.83
CA LEU A 254 20.82 33.48 11.53
C LEU A 254 19.77 32.86 10.61
N SER A 255 19.69 33.29 9.35
CA SER A 255 18.79 32.67 8.38
C SER A 255 19.21 31.26 8.00
N MET A 256 20.50 30.90 8.10
CA MET A 256 20.98 29.54 7.87
C MET A 256 20.72 28.66 9.09
N ASP A 257 21.05 29.14 10.30
CA ASP A 257 20.77 28.55 11.60
C ASP A 257 19.27 28.27 11.83
N TRP A 258 18.42 29.20 11.35
CA TRP A 258 16.98 28.98 11.35
C TRP A 258 16.55 27.89 10.36
N LYS A 259 17.22 27.74 9.23
CA LYS A 259 16.76 26.89 8.11
C LYS A 259 17.35 25.48 8.12
N TYR A 260 18.57 25.32 8.64
CA TYR A 260 19.35 24.10 8.55
C TYR A 260 19.73 23.67 9.96
N VAL A 261 19.21 22.53 10.41
CA VAL A 261 19.50 21.98 11.75
C VAL A 261 20.99 21.69 11.97
N ASP A 262 21.73 21.45 10.89
CA ASP A 262 23.17 21.15 10.90
C ASP A 262 24.05 22.38 10.68
N PHE A 263 23.47 23.59 10.64
CA PHE A 263 24.26 24.82 10.56
C PHE A 263 24.86 25.16 11.92
N ASN A 264 26.11 24.76 12.11
CA ASN A 264 26.87 25.10 13.31
C ASN A 264 27.24 26.59 13.33
N TYR A 265 26.57 27.41 14.14
CA TYR A 265 26.79 28.86 14.17
C TYR A 265 28.01 29.27 15.00
N THR A 266 29.21 28.94 14.52
CA THR A 266 30.50 29.24 15.19
C THR A 266 31.40 30.17 14.39
N ARG A 267 32.48 30.64 15.05
CA ARG A 267 33.52 31.47 14.43
C ARG A 267 34.18 30.75 13.26
N GLU A 268 34.42 29.45 13.40
CA GLU A 268 35.04 28.59 12.40
C GLU A 268 34.16 28.50 11.14
N THR A 269 32.84 28.37 11.32
CA THR A 269 31.87 28.38 10.22
C THR A 269 31.88 29.73 9.51
N LEU A 270 31.78 30.86 10.22
CA LEU A 270 31.82 32.19 9.61
C LEU A 270 33.17 32.50 8.92
N GLY A 271 34.26 31.93 9.42
CA GLY A 271 35.60 32.00 8.84
C GLY A 271 35.84 31.04 7.67
N SER A 272 34.82 30.29 7.23
CA SER A 272 34.90 29.38 6.09
C SER A 272 34.26 29.99 4.85
N SER A 273 34.72 29.60 3.65
CA SER A 273 34.14 30.09 2.38
C SER A 273 32.79 29.49 2.06
N GLN A 274 32.47 28.36 2.69
CA GLN A 274 31.22 27.60 2.52
C GLN A 274 30.97 26.77 3.78
N PHE A 275 29.72 26.38 4.01
CA PHE A 275 29.37 25.31 4.95
C PHE A 275 28.70 24.16 4.21
N THR A 276 28.79 22.96 4.78
CA THR A 276 28.16 21.76 4.25
C THR A 276 26.87 21.49 5.00
N TYR A 277 25.80 21.18 4.28
CA TYR A 277 24.48 20.86 4.83
C TYR A 277 23.84 19.69 4.08
N GLY A 278 22.94 18.97 4.72
CA GLY A 278 22.16 17.91 4.08
C GLY A 278 21.05 18.44 3.16
N ASN A 279 20.76 17.76 2.06
CA ASN A 279 19.58 17.99 1.24
C ASN A 279 18.99 16.67 0.69
N SER A 280 17.67 16.53 0.73
CA SER A 280 16.95 15.37 0.18
C SER A 280 16.96 15.33 -1.36
N VAL A 281 17.25 16.47 -2.02
CA VAL A 281 17.28 16.58 -3.48
C VAL A 281 18.68 16.96 -3.95
N SER A 282 19.15 16.30 -5.01
CA SER A 282 20.39 16.70 -5.69
C SER A 282 20.21 18.08 -6.34
N ILE A 283 20.86 19.08 -5.77
CA ILE A 283 21.02 20.41 -6.36
C ILE A 283 22.45 20.52 -6.92
N ARG A 284 22.72 21.58 -7.70
CA ARG A 284 24.08 21.91 -8.17
C ARG A 284 25.00 22.06 -6.94
N ASP A 285 26.20 21.46 -7.02
CA ASP A 285 27.24 21.46 -5.97
C ASP A 285 26.96 20.57 -4.74
N CYS A 286 26.12 19.54 -4.90
CA CYS A 286 25.92 18.50 -3.91
C CYS A 286 26.56 17.15 -4.31
N GLY A 287 27.12 16.43 -3.34
CA GLY A 287 27.62 15.06 -3.50
C GLY A 287 26.72 14.05 -2.77
N PRO A 288 26.53 12.82 -3.29
CA PRO A 288 25.72 11.82 -2.60
C PRO A 288 26.38 11.38 -1.28
N PHE A 289 25.58 11.22 -0.24
CA PHE A 289 26.00 10.73 1.07
C PHE A 289 24.90 9.84 1.68
N LYS A 290 25.16 8.53 1.78
CA LYS A 290 24.17 7.53 2.17
C LYS A 290 22.91 7.64 1.28
N ASP A 291 21.79 8.05 1.85
CA ASP A 291 20.45 8.19 1.31
C ASP A 291 20.06 9.64 1.00
N TYR A 292 20.93 10.62 1.26
CA TYR A 292 20.73 12.04 0.94
C TYR A 292 21.95 12.66 0.22
N PHE A 293 21.96 13.98 0.05
CA PHE A 293 23.08 14.72 -0.58
C PHE A 293 23.69 15.71 0.40
N LEU A 294 25.03 15.78 0.45
CA LEU A 294 25.76 16.85 1.12
C LEU A 294 26.02 17.98 0.13
N CYS A 295 25.44 19.15 0.40
CA CYS A 295 25.55 20.34 -0.42
C CYS A 295 26.47 21.37 0.25
N ASN A 296 27.18 22.16 -0.55
CA ASN A 296 27.96 23.29 -0.04
C ASN A 296 27.25 24.60 -0.34
N LEU A 297 27.02 25.44 0.67
CA LEU A 297 26.48 26.79 0.49
C LEU A 297 27.56 27.82 0.76
N SER A 298 27.78 28.73 -0.20
CA SER A 298 28.76 29.80 -0.07
C SER A 298 28.40 30.75 1.08
N LEU A 299 29.40 31.05 1.90
CA LEU A 299 29.31 32.04 2.95
C LEU A 299 29.95 33.35 2.49
N ASN A 300 29.68 34.45 3.21
CA ASN A 300 30.20 35.77 2.91
C ASN A 300 31.62 35.99 3.47
N LEU A 301 32.54 35.03 3.29
CA LEU A 301 33.88 35.03 3.90
C LEU A 301 34.66 36.32 3.60
N ASP A 302 34.71 36.74 2.33
CA ASP A 302 35.41 37.95 1.92
C ASP A 302 34.90 39.20 2.65
N LYS A 303 33.61 39.26 2.99
CA LYS A 303 33.04 40.35 3.79
C LYS A 303 33.43 40.17 5.26
N TYR A 304 33.30 38.97 5.81
CA TYR A 304 33.63 38.67 7.20
C TYR A 304 35.10 38.99 7.54
N GLU A 305 36.04 38.54 6.72
CA GLU A 305 37.48 38.81 6.92
C GLU A 305 37.82 40.30 6.83
N ARG A 306 37.21 41.03 5.88
CA ARG A 306 37.43 42.48 5.73
C ARG A 306 36.93 43.30 6.91
N LEU A 307 35.93 42.81 7.64
CA LEU A 307 35.42 43.46 8.84
C LEU A 307 36.35 43.28 10.04
N GLY A 308 37.21 42.26 10.03
CA GLY A 308 38.11 41.96 11.16
C GLY A 308 37.38 41.71 12.48
N VAL A 309 36.12 41.31 12.43
CA VAL A 309 35.26 41.12 13.61
C VAL A 309 35.65 39.87 14.38
N GLU A 310 35.70 39.99 15.71
CA GLU A 310 35.86 38.85 16.61
C GLU A 310 34.49 38.42 17.13
N MET A 311 34.13 37.17 16.88
CA MET A 311 32.91 36.54 17.40
C MET A 311 33.20 35.82 18.72
N ARG A 312 32.31 35.97 19.69
CA ARG A 312 32.23 35.16 20.91
C ARG A 312 30.80 34.67 21.11
N ILE A 313 30.68 33.47 21.66
CA ILE A 313 29.40 32.85 22.02
C ILE A 313 29.46 32.58 23.51
N GLU A 314 28.43 32.97 24.23
CA GLU A 314 28.29 32.70 25.65
C GLU A 314 26.96 31.99 25.91
N SER A 315 27.03 30.75 26.40
CA SER A 315 25.85 29.97 26.76
C SER A 315 25.32 30.37 28.14
N MET A 316 24.01 30.56 28.22
CA MET A 316 23.28 30.87 29.45
C MET A 316 22.80 29.59 30.14
N PRO A 317 22.43 29.64 31.44
CA PRO A 317 22.03 28.45 32.20
C PRO A 317 20.80 27.70 31.65
N ASP A 318 19.99 28.35 30.82
CA ASP A 318 18.82 27.77 30.16
C ASP A 318 19.03 27.43 28.68
N GLY A 319 20.30 27.40 28.25
CA GLY A 319 20.72 27.01 26.90
C GLY A 319 20.78 28.16 25.89
N ASP A 320 20.15 29.30 26.18
CA ASP A 320 20.20 30.44 25.28
C ASP A 320 21.66 30.87 25.01
N ASN A 321 22.00 31.17 23.74
CA ASN A 321 23.34 31.62 23.39
C ASN A 321 23.37 33.12 23.09
N VAL A 322 24.32 33.83 23.70
CA VAL A 322 24.58 35.24 23.41
C VAL A 322 25.72 35.35 22.41
N PHE A 323 25.39 35.91 21.25
CA PHE A 323 26.35 36.16 20.17
C PHE A 323 26.89 37.57 20.30
N ILE A 324 28.22 37.71 20.37
CA ILE A 324 28.91 38.99 20.56
C ILE A 324 29.91 39.17 19.43
N PHE A 325 29.71 40.18 18.59
CA PHE A 325 30.62 40.56 17.51
C PHE A 325 31.31 41.85 17.85
N GLN A 326 32.63 41.80 17.96
CA GLN A 326 33.46 42.95 18.30
C GLN A 326 34.29 43.37 17.08
N SER A 327 33.98 44.54 16.53
CA SER A 327 34.72 45.13 15.40
C SER A 327 35.85 46.02 15.90
N PRO A 328 37.03 46.03 15.26
CA PRO A 328 38.04 47.05 15.48
C PRO A 328 37.46 48.47 15.24
N SER A 329 38.01 49.47 15.93
CA SER A 329 37.65 50.88 15.76
C SER A 329 37.74 51.29 14.28
N TYR A 330 36.87 52.21 13.86
CA TYR A 330 36.82 52.73 12.47
C TYR A 330 36.55 51.70 11.36
N THR A 331 36.19 50.45 11.68
CA THR A 331 35.96 49.41 10.65
C THR A 331 34.49 49.32 10.25
N VAL A 332 33.58 49.13 11.22
CA VAL A 332 32.13 49.11 10.96
C VAL A 332 31.55 50.52 10.96
N LEU A 333 31.80 51.29 12.01
CA LEU A 333 31.39 52.70 12.15
C LEU A 333 32.62 53.61 12.10
N ASN A 334 32.46 54.87 11.68
CA ASN A 334 33.53 55.87 11.71
C ASN A 334 33.77 56.45 13.13
N ASN A 335 33.73 55.60 14.15
CA ASN A 335 33.87 55.96 15.56
C ASN A 335 35.21 55.42 16.13
N PRO A 336 35.92 56.19 16.99
CA PRO A 336 37.08 55.70 17.75
C PRO A 336 36.79 54.51 18.67
N GLU A 337 35.56 54.38 19.17
CA GLU A 337 35.15 53.31 20.05
C GLU A 337 34.96 52.00 19.29
N GLN A 338 35.21 50.90 20.00
CA GLN A 338 35.01 49.56 19.46
C GLN A 338 33.51 49.33 19.26
N PHE A 339 33.10 49.00 18.04
CA PHE A 339 31.70 48.68 17.78
C PHE A 339 31.41 47.24 18.22
N VAL A 340 30.35 47.06 19.01
CA VAL A 340 29.92 45.75 19.49
C VAL A 340 28.48 45.50 19.03
N TYR A 341 28.26 44.38 18.35
CA TYR A 341 26.93 43.89 17.99
C TYR A 341 26.58 42.65 18.81
N ARG A 342 25.40 42.62 19.44
CA ARG A 342 24.96 41.51 20.29
C ARG A 342 23.52 41.13 20.01
N PHE A 343 23.22 39.84 20.06
CA PHE A 343 21.86 39.31 20.08
C PHE A 343 21.85 37.96 20.77
N VAL A 344 20.66 37.41 21.02
CA VAL A 344 20.48 36.10 21.67
C VAL A 344 19.81 35.13 20.70
N ARG A 345 20.23 33.87 20.71
CA ARG A 345 19.47 32.74 20.14
C ARG A 345 18.80 32.03 21.31
N GLN A 346 17.49 31.88 21.25
CA GLN A 346 16.75 31.14 22.27
C GLN A 346 16.97 29.64 22.09
N ASN A 347 17.17 28.89 23.17
CA ASN A 347 17.34 27.44 23.08
C ASN A 347 16.10 26.76 22.49
N ARG A 348 16.31 25.87 21.51
CA ARG A 348 15.30 25.13 20.77
C ARG A 348 15.40 23.65 21.13
N PRO A 349 14.29 22.90 21.10
CA PRO A 349 14.38 21.46 21.29
C PRO A 349 15.17 20.81 20.14
N PRO A 350 15.77 19.64 20.39
CA PRO A 350 16.32 18.81 19.32
C PRO A 350 15.26 18.47 18.28
N ALA A 351 15.69 18.17 17.06
CA ALA A 351 14.82 17.66 16.00
C ALA A 351 14.98 16.14 15.89
N LEU A 352 13.98 15.38 16.32
CA LEU A 352 13.92 13.92 16.17
C LEU A 352 13.50 13.58 14.74
N ASP A 353 14.28 12.73 14.06
CA ASP A 353 13.87 12.17 12.77
C ASP A 353 12.65 11.29 12.95
N TYR A 354 11.70 11.39 12.01
CA TYR A 354 10.51 10.55 12.01
C TYR A 354 10.88 9.06 11.94
N ILE A 355 10.55 8.35 13.01
CA ILE A 355 10.78 6.92 13.15
C ILE A 355 9.64 6.17 12.47
N GLY A 356 9.94 5.56 11.33
CA GLY A 356 9.01 4.72 10.61
C GLY A 356 9.69 3.56 9.87
N ARG A 357 8.95 2.48 9.64
CA ARG A 357 9.36 1.37 8.76
C ARG A 357 8.14 0.81 8.06
N SER A 358 8.01 1.13 6.77
CA SER A 358 6.81 0.81 5.96
C SER A 358 5.51 1.34 6.59
N GLY A 359 5.59 2.49 7.27
CA GLY A 359 4.49 3.14 7.98
C GLY A 359 3.34 3.56 7.07
N CYS A 360 2.15 3.60 7.66
CA CYS A 360 0.93 4.12 7.05
C CYS A 360 0.17 4.94 8.09
N PRO A 361 0.45 6.26 8.16
CA PRO A 361 -0.24 7.12 9.12
C PRO A 361 -1.77 7.09 8.95
N ILE A 362 -2.27 6.92 7.72
CA ILE A 362 -3.71 6.80 7.42
C ILE A 362 -4.33 5.55 8.08
N ALA A 363 -3.58 4.45 8.17
CA ALA A 363 -4.00 3.23 8.87
C ALA A 363 -3.58 3.21 10.35
N GLU A 364 -3.11 4.35 10.86
CA GLU A 364 -2.67 4.62 12.23
C GLU A 364 -1.52 3.70 12.69
N TYR A 365 -0.51 3.52 11.84
CA TYR A 365 0.75 2.90 12.24
C TYR A 365 1.95 3.56 11.54
N ASP A 366 3.09 3.64 12.22
CA ASP A 366 4.35 4.21 11.71
C ASP A 366 5.37 3.11 11.40
N TYR A 367 5.26 1.94 12.06
CA TYR A 367 6.23 0.87 11.96
C TYR A 367 5.55 -0.50 11.79
N LEU A 368 5.78 -1.19 10.67
CA LEU A 368 5.19 -2.49 10.37
C LEU A 368 6.11 -3.64 10.81
N ILE A 369 5.52 -4.59 11.54
CA ILE A 369 6.10 -5.89 11.87
C ILE A 369 5.24 -6.99 11.27
N VAL A 370 5.88 -7.89 10.53
CA VAL A 370 5.24 -9.11 10.03
C VAL A 370 5.98 -10.28 10.68
N LYS A 371 5.30 -11.02 11.56
CA LYS A 371 5.93 -12.16 12.26
C LYS A 371 6.57 -13.12 11.27
N ASP A 372 7.71 -13.70 11.66
CA ASP A 372 8.48 -14.65 10.83
C ASP A 372 9.04 -14.09 9.51
N ASP A 373 8.81 -12.82 9.18
CA ASP A 373 9.47 -12.17 8.05
C ASP A 373 10.95 -11.92 8.38
N PRO A 374 11.89 -12.17 7.46
CA PRO A 374 13.32 -11.97 7.72
C PRO A 374 13.72 -10.50 7.84
N GLU A 375 12.96 -9.56 7.25
CA GLU A 375 13.26 -8.12 7.24
C GLU A 375 12.35 -7.34 8.18
N LEU A 376 11.10 -7.77 8.32
CA LEU A 376 10.09 -7.12 9.15
C LEU A 376 9.76 -7.87 10.43
N GLY A 377 10.42 -9.00 10.72
CA GLY A 377 10.07 -9.84 11.86
C GLY A 377 10.56 -9.33 13.20
N ASP A 378 11.46 -8.34 13.24
CA ASP A 378 12.01 -7.74 14.46
C ASP A 378 11.61 -6.27 14.62
N ILE A 379 11.65 -5.74 15.84
CA ILE A 379 11.63 -4.30 16.07
C ILE A 379 13.09 -3.87 16.21
N ASN A 380 13.57 -3.01 15.31
CA ASN A 380 14.90 -2.42 15.39
C ASN A 380 14.77 -0.93 15.08
N ILE A 381 14.57 -0.14 16.13
CA ILE A 381 14.34 1.29 16.05
C ILE A 381 15.60 2.00 16.51
N THR A 382 16.33 2.61 15.59
CA THR A 382 17.45 3.49 15.91
C THR A 382 16.95 4.93 15.81
N ALA A 383 16.92 5.63 16.94
CA ALA A 383 16.55 7.04 16.98
C ALA A 383 17.73 7.87 16.45
N PHE A 384 17.43 8.87 15.63
CA PHE A 384 18.41 9.87 15.22
C PHE A 384 17.79 11.24 15.43
N ALA A 385 18.58 12.16 15.98
CA ALA A 385 18.16 13.53 16.20
C ALA A 385 19.36 14.45 16.05
N LEU A 386 19.10 15.69 15.66
CA LEU A 386 20.10 16.76 15.65
C LEU A 386 19.57 17.93 16.45
N ASP A 387 20.46 18.55 17.21
CA ASP A 387 20.13 19.76 17.96
C ASP A 387 20.42 21.00 17.11
N PRO A 388 19.43 21.87 16.83
CA PRO A 388 19.67 23.12 16.14
C PRO A 388 20.66 24.04 16.86
N ASP A 389 20.83 23.89 18.17
CA ASP A 389 21.68 24.71 19.04
C ASP A 389 22.97 23.99 19.46
N GLU A 390 23.31 22.89 18.77
CA GLU A 390 24.54 22.12 18.91
C GLU A 390 24.77 21.48 20.29
N ASP A 391 23.69 21.25 21.04
CA ASP A 391 23.70 20.61 22.35
C ASP A 391 23.93 19.09 22.30
N ASN A 392 24.36 18.53 23.43
CA ASN A 392 24.47 17.08 23.57
C ASN A 392 23.08 16.45 23.77
N LEU A 393 22.82 15.35 23.08
CA LEU A 393 21.54 14.67 23.10
C LEU A 393 21.55 13.40 23.94
N SER A 394 20.40 13.11 24.53
CA SER A 394 20.10 11.86 25.22
C SER A 394 18.79 11.28 24.72
N TYR A 395 18.72 9.96 24.52
CA TYR A 395 17.51 9.29 24.04
C TYR A 395 16.89 8.41 25.12
N THR A 396 15.57 8.31 25.08
CA THR A 396 14.78 7.52 26.02
C THR A 396 13.68 6.77 25.27
N PHE A 397 13.50 5.49 25.62
CA PHE A 397 12.50 4.60 25.03
C PHE A 397 11.53 4.12 26.11
N MET A 398 10.27 4.52 26.01
CA MET A 398 9.22 4.21 26.98
C MET A 398 8.08 3.42 26.31
N PRO A 399 8.01 2.10 26.50
CA PRO A 399 6.90 1.32 25.95
C PRO A 399 5.60 1.65 26.71
N LEU A 400 4.59 2.14 25.99
CA LEU A 400 3.33 2.59 26.59
C LEU A 400 2.34 1.44 26.87
N MET A 401 2.47 0.31 26.15
CA MET A 401 1.63 -0.88 26.32
C MET A 401 2.39 -2.17 25.99
N SER A 402 2.35 -3.16 26.90
CA SER A 402 2.63 -4.63 26.75
C SER A 402 3.84 -5.12 25.93
N LEU A 403 4.66 -4.26 25.33
CA LEU A 403 5.89 -4.67 24.67
C LEU A 403 6.85 -5.19 25.74
N PRO A 404 7.33 -6.43 25.60
CA PRO A 404 8.26 -7.01 26.55
C PRO A 404 9.56 -6.23 26.43
N VAL A 405 9.90 -5.53 27.51
CA VAL A 405 11.14 -4.78 27.59
C VAL A 405 12.27 -5.79 27.73
N SER A 406 13.08 -5.94 26.68
CA SER A 406 14.28 -6.78 26.77
C SER A 406 15.31 -6.06 27.68
N GLU A 407 15.94 -6.79 28.61
CA GLU A 407 16.84 -6.21 29.62
C GLU A 407 18.19 -5.67 29.06
N ASN A 408 18.45 -5.80 27.76
CA ASN A 408 19.71 -5.36 27.15
C ASN A 408 19.54 -4.08 26.30
N PHE A 409 19.58 -2.92 26.97
CA PHE A 409 19.77 -1.62 26.34
C PHE A 409 21.27 -1.27 26.33
N ASP A 410 22.05 -1.94 25.46
CA ASP A 410 23.50 -1.71 25.39
C ASP A 410 23.88 -0.49 24.52
N GLN A 411 22.91 0.20 23.91
CA GLN A 411 23.12 1.42 23.11
C GLN A 411 22.08 2.48 23.49
N GLU A 412 22.53 3.73 23.70
CA GLU A 412 21.70 4.82 24.19
C GLU A 412 20.61 5.24 23.17
N ASP A 413 20.82 4.99 21.87
CA ASP A 413 20.00 5.45 20.74
C ASP A 413 19.21 4.32 20.03
N ASN A 414 19.26 3.08 20.51
CA ASN A 414 18.67 1.93 19.80
C ASN A 414 17.72 1.09 20.66
N PHE A 415 16.55 0.78 20.12
CA PHE A 415 15.54 -0.10 20.70
C PHE A 415 15.35 -1.36 19.86
N TYR A 416 15.72 -2.51 20.43
CA TYR A 416 15.69 -3.79 19.72
C TYR A 416 14.82 -4.84 20.44
N ILE A 417 13.88 -5.46 19.71
CA ILE A 417 13.16 -6.67 20.13
C ILE A 417 13.26 -7.71 19.02
N SER A 418 13.87 -8.84 19.35
CA SER A 418 14.01 -9.96 18.40
C SER A 418 12.68 -10.61 18.02
N ASN A 419 12.62 -11.13 16.80
CA ASN A 419 11.47 -11.89 16.28
C ASN A 419 11.02 -13.03 17.22
N ILE A 420 11.98 -13.73 17.86
CA ILE A 420 11.68 -14.82 18.80
C ILE A 420 10.79 -14.35 19.95
N THR A 421 11.02 -13.14 20.46
CA THR A 421 10.25 -12.55 21.55
C THR A 421 8.86 -12.13 21.07
N LEU A 422 8.78 -11.58 19.85
CA LEU A 422 7.54 -11.11 19.22
C LEU A 422 6.58 -12.24 18.85
N LYS A 423 7.05 -13.47 18.66
CA LYS A 423 6.20 -14.64 18.38
C LYS A 423 5.09 -14.81 19.42
N ASN A 424 5.40 -14.55 20.69
CA ASN A 424 4.47 -14.73 21.81
C ASN A 424 3.48 -13.57 22.01
N LEU A 425 3.66 -12.45 21.31
CA LEU A 425 2.74 -11.32 21.40
C LEU A 425 1.53 -11.51 20.49
N GLU A 426 0.36 -11.08 20.91
CA GLU A 426 -0.82 -11.11 20.04
C GLU A 426 -0.67 -10.08 18.91
N LYS A 427 -1.24 -10.35 17.73
CA LYS A 427 -1.29 -9.35 16.66
C LYS A 427 -2.08 -8.13 17.14
N GLY A 428 -1.62 -6.93 16.83
CA GLY A 428 -2.23 -5.71 17.36
C GLY A 428 -1.40 -4.45 17.09
N LYS A 429 -1.91 -3.32 17.58
CA LYS A 429 -1.18 -2.04 17.62
C LYS A 429 -0.50 -1.90 18.98
N TYR A 430 0.75 -1.48 18.95
CA TYR A 430 1.59 -1.24 20.13
C TYR A 430 2.21 0.14 20.00
N ASN A 431 2.42 0.84 21.10
CA ASN A 431 2.98 2.18 21.07
C ASN A 431 4.30 2.22 21.85
N LEU A 432 5.31 2.85 21.25
CA LEU A 432 6.60 3.10 21.84
C LEU A 432 6.86 4.61 21.83
N LEU A 433 6.95 5.23 23.00
CA LEU A 433 7.34 6.62 23.11
C LEU A 433 8.86 6.73 23.02
N VAL A 434 9.34 7.35 21.95
CA VAL A 434 10.75 7.68 21.76
C VAL A 434 10.92 9.16 22.01
N ASN A 435 11.81 9.52 22.92
CA ASN A 435 12.01 10.91 23.32
C ASN A 435 13.51 11.22 23.33
N THR A 436 13.90 12.29 22.64
CA THR A 436 15.24 12.87 22.65
C THR A 436 15.23 14.14 23.48
N THR A 437 16.25 14.37 24.30
CA THR A 437 16.34 15.52 25.21
C THR A 437 17.75 16.09 25.18
N ASP A 438 17.85 17.41 25.03
CA ASP A 438 19.11 18.16 25.07
C ASP A 438 19.69 18.24 26.50
N GLU A 439 20.87 18.85 26.66
CA GLU A 439 21.51 19.03 27.98
C GLU A 439 20.81 20.07 28.88
N HIS A 440 19.84 20.81 28.33
CA HIS A 440 19.06 21.85 29.00
C HIS A 440 17.62 21.43 29.35
N GLY A 441 17.24 20.19 29.03
CA GLY A 441 15.95 19.59 29.35
C GLY A 441 14.82 19.90 28.35
N LEU A 442 15.11 20.45 27.18
CA LEU A 442 14.13 20.51 26.09
C LEU A 442 14.15 19.21 25.31
N SER A 443 12.97 18.80 24.86
CA SER A 443 12.80 17.48 24.28
C SER A 443 11.89 17.49 23.08
N ASP A 444 12.18 16.58 22.16
CA ASP A 444 11.30 16.21 21.04
C ASP A 444 11.03 14.71 21.10
N TRP A 445 9.83 14.30 20.70
CA TRP A 445 9.37 12.94 20.93
C TRP A 445 8.37 12.46 19.87
N GLN A 446 8.33 11.15 19.71
CA GLN A 446 7.37 10.47 18.86
C GLN A 446 6.74 9.29 19.59
N GLU A 447 5.41 9.19 19.53
CA GLU A 447 4.71 7.95 19.84
C GLU A 447 4.72 7.05 18.59
N VAL A 448 5.70 6.15 18.49
CA VAL A 448 5.84 5.23 17.37
C VAL A 448 4.75 4.16 17.46
N ARG A 449 3.78 4.21 16.54
CA ARG A 449 2.68 3.24 16.45
C ARG A 449 3.14 2.02 15.66
N ILE A 450 3.39 0.93 16.36
CA ILE A 450 3.88 -0.33 15.80
C ILE A 450 2.68 -1.24 15.49
N LEU A 451 2.53 -1.62 14.22
CA LEU A 451 1.58 -2.65 13.81
C LEU A 451 2.29 -4.00 13.81
N LEU A 452 1.95 -4.87 14.77
CA LEU A 452 2.36 -6.27 14.78
C LEU A 452 1.30 -7.11 14.09
N ASP A 453 1.57 -7.54 12.86
CA ASP A 453 0.69 -8.45 12.12
C ASP A 453 1.19 -9.90 12.20
N ARG A 454 0.29 -10.81 11.82
CA ARG A 454 0.52 -12.26 11.74
C ARG A 454 1.59 -12.64 10.71
N PRO A 455 2.12 -13.88 10.78
CA PRO A 455 2.99 -14.40 9.73
C PRO A 455 2.22 -14.63 8.42
N LEU A 456 2.90 -14.46 7.29
CA LEU A 456 2.35 -14.75 5.96
C LEU A 456 2.43 -16.25 5.64
N GLU A 457 1.85 -17.08 6.52
CA GLU A 457 1.82 -18.53 6.34
C GLU A 457 0.98 -18.91 5.11
N LEU A 458 1.59 -19.63 4.18
CA LEU A 458 0.91 -20.14 2.99
C LEU A 458 1.24 -21.62 2.86
N ASN A 459 0.29 -22.47 3.22
CA ASN A 459 0.42 -23.91 2.99
C ASN A 459 -0.56 -24.32 1.89
N VAL A 460 -0.05 -25.07 0.92
CA VAL A 460 -0.87 -25.55 -0.18
C VAL A 460 -0.70 -27.04 -0.32
N SER A 461 -1.81 -27.73 -0.47
CA SER A 461 -1.85 -29.13 -0.85
C SER A 461 -2.85 -29.32 -1.97
N LEU A 462 -2.53 -30.19 -2.93
CA LEU A 462 -3.49 -30.62 -3.92
C LEU A 462 -4.12 -31.92 -3.42
N ASP A 463 -5.43 -32.02 -3.61
CA ASP A 463 -6.21 -33.20 -3.32
C ASP A 463 -6.90 -33.68 -4.59
N MET A 464 -6.98 -35.00 -4.76
CA MET A 464 -7.75 -35.63 -5.80
C MET A 464 -8.62 -36.73 -5.18
N PRO A 465 -9.96 -36.59 -5.20
CA PRO A 465 -10.88 -37.52 -4.55
C PRO A 465 -11.13 -38.76 -5.42
N TYR A 466 -10.06 -39.39 -5.89
CA TYR A 466 -10.08 -40.59 -6.73
C TYR A 466 -9.49 -41.79 -5.99
N ASN A 467 -10.07 -42.96 -6.26
CA ASN A 467 -9.61 -44.24 -5.74
C ASN A 467 -8.97 -45.04 -6.87
N PHE A 468 -7.83 -45.67 -6.60
CA PHE A 468 -7.09 -46.46 -7.59
C PHE A 468 -7.03 -47.91 -7.18
N SER A 469 -6.99 -48.82 -8.17
CA SER A 469 -6.68 -50.22 -7.92
C SER A 469 -5.18 -50.40 -7.64
N ALA A 470 -4.86 -50.99 -6.50
CA ALA A 470 -3.54 -51.51 -6.18
C ALA A 470 -3.60 -53.02 -5.87
N GLU A 471 -2.44 -53.67 -5.76
CA GLU A 471 -2.34 -55.10 -5.43
C GLU A 471 -3.10 -55.49 -4.16
N ASP A 472 -3.16 -54.57 -3.17
CA ASP A 472 -3.81 -54.77 -1.87
C ASP A 472 -5.27 -54.25 -1.81
N GLY A 473 -5.86 -53.85 -2.94
CA GLY A 473 -7.23 -53.32 -3.02
C GLY A 473 -7.30 -51.86 -3.46
N LEU A 474 -8.43 -51.19 -3.16
CA LEU A 474 -8.63 -49.79 -3.50
C LEU A 474 -7.85 -48.88 -2.55
N ILE A 475 -7.03 -47.99 -3.10
CA ILE A 475 -6.29 -46.98 -2.36
C ILE A 475 -6.82 -45.59 -2.73
N SER A 476 -7.10 -44.77 -1.71
CA SER A 476 -7.31 -43.34 -1.92
C SER A 476 -6.00 -42.67 -2.33
N TYR A 477 -6.10 -41.68 -3.22
CA TYR A 477 -4.96 -40.89 -3.67
C TYR A 477 -4.10 -40.32 -2.53
N GLU A 478 -4.78 -39.82 -1.47
CA GLU A 478 -4.14 -39.13 -0.33
C GLU A 478 -3.10 -39.99 0.40
N ASN A 479 -3.21 -41.32 0.34
CA ASN A 479 -2.43 -42.23 1.21
C ASN A 479 -1.14 -42.80 0.60
N LYS A 480 -0.90 -42.70 -0.72
CA LYS A 480 0.21 -43.46 -1.36
C LYS A 480 1.06 -42.68 -2.37
N TYR A 481 0.47 -41.73 -3.11
CA TYR A 481 1.18 -41.05 -4.20
C TYR A 481 1.77 -39.70 -3.80
N PHE A 482 1.42 -39.19 -2.61
CA PHE A 482 2.06 -38.03 -2.00
C PHE A 482 3.13 -38.44 -1.00
N SER A 483 4.26 -38.94 -1.49
CA SER A 483 5.50 -38.95 -0.71
C SER A 483 6.14 -37.56 -0.57
N GLY A 484 5.44 -36.49 -1.00
CA GLY A 484 5.87 -35.09 -0.89
C GLY A 484 6.72 -34.58 -2.06
N GLU A 485 7.08 -35.42 -3.04
CA GLU A 485 7.98 -35.02 -4.13
C GLU A 485 7.25 -34.43 -5.36
N PHE A 486 6.08 -34.94 -5.73
CA PHE A 486 5.30 -34.43 -6.86
C PHE A 486 3.82 -34.83 -6.79
N TYR A 487 3.00 -34.17 -7.61
CA TYR A 487 1.57 -34.35 -7.74
C TYR A 487 1.22 -34.81 -9.15
N LEU A 488 0.53 -35.95 -9.29
CA LEU A 488 -0.05 -36.34 -10.58
C LEU A 488 -1.34 -35.54 -10.80
N VAL A 489 -1.58 -35.05 -12.01
CA VAL A 489 -2.79 -34.32 -12.39
C VAL A 489 -3.27 -34.85 -13.73
N SER A 490 -4.58 -35.06 -13.87
CA SER A 490 -5.20 -35.48 -15.12
C SER A 490 -5.50 -34.27 -16.01
N LYS A 491 -5.40 -34.43 -17.34
CA LYS A 491 -5.82 -33.42 -18.31
C LYS A 491 -7.33 -33.13 -18.28
N GLU A 492 -8.12 -34.08 -17.79
CA GLU A 492 -9.58 -34.06 -17.93
C GLU A 492 -10.34 -33.98 -16.62
N ASP A 493 -9.72 -34.42 -15.52
CA ASP A 493 -10.39 -34.56 -14.23
C ASP A 493 -10.11 -33.36 -13.32
N PRO A 494 -11.09 -32.91 -12.53
CA PRO A 494 -10.90 -31.79 -11.63
C PRO A 494 -9.90 -32.16 -10.55
N ILE A 495 -9.02 -31.19 -10.25
CA ILE A 495 -8.14 -31.24 -9.09
C ILE A 495 -8.61 -30.24 -8.07
N PHE A 496 -8.43 -30.55 -6.79
CA PHE A 496 -8.78 -29.65 -5.70
C PHE A 496 -7.50 -29.10 -5.10
N ILE A 497 -7.51 -27.81 -4.81
CA ILE A 497 -6.41 -27.10 -4.18
C ILE A 497 -6.90 -26.68 -2.81
N LYS A 498 -6.36 -27.33 -1.79
CA LYS A 498 -6.53 -26.96 -0.38
C LYS A 498 -5.46 -25.94 -0.05
N VAL A 499 -5.86 -24.73 0.31
CA VAL A 499 -4.95 -23.65 0.70
C VAL A 499 -5.24 -23.25 2.13
N HIS A 500 -4.22 -23.25 2.96
CA HIS A 500 -4.22 -22.59 4.26
C HIS A 500 -3.62 -21.21 4.09
N PHE A 501 -4.44 -20.20 4.32
CA PHE A 501 -4.08 -18.80 4.29
C PHE A 501 -3.57 -18.34 5.66
N PRO A 502 -2.86 -17.20 5.70
CA PRO A 502 -2.68 -16.49 6.95
C PRO A 502 -4.04 -16.17 7.57
N GLU A 503 -4.09 -15.90 8.89
CA GLU A 503 -5.32 -15.42 9.55
C GLU A 503 -5.90 -14.13 8.93
N SER A 504 -6.87 -13.46 9.54
CA SER A 504 -7.16 -12.07 9.16
C SER A 504 -6.08 -11.12 9.69
N SER A 505 -5.82 -10.03 8.95
CA SER A 505 -4.97 -8.94 9.46
C SER A 505 -5.66 -8.24 10.60
N PHE A 506 -4.87 -7.61 11.47
CA PHE A 506 -5.41 -6.65 12.42
C PHE A 506 -6.06 -5.44 11.71
N LEU A 507 -5.60 -5.10 10.50
CA LEU A 507 -6.21 -4.05 9.68
C LEU A 507 -7.41 -4.60 8.89
N THR A 508 -8.58 -3.97 9.02
CA THR A 508 -9.83 -4.41 8.37
C THR A 508 -10.21 -3.60 7.12
N SER A 509 -9.83 -2.33 7.03
CA SER A 509 -10.24 -1.41 5.94
C SER A 509 -9.19 -1.25 4.84
N ASP A 510 -7.91 -1.24 5.20
CA ASP A 510 -6.79 -0.84 4.32
C ASP A 510 -5.84 -1.99 4.00
N TYR A 511 -6.30 -3.21 4.24
CA TYR A 511 -5.61 -4.45 3.95
C TYR A 511 -6.18 -5.08 2.69
N GLN A 512 -5.34 -5.25 1.66
CA GLN A 512 -5.69 -6.02 0.48
C GLN A 512 -4.78 -7.24 0.42
N HIS A 513 -5.34 -8.37 0.03
CA HIS A 513 -4.54 -9.55 -0.28
C HIS A 513 -4.86 -10.04 -1.68
N LEU A 514 -3.85 -10.61 -2.33
CA LEU A 514 -3.96 -11.20 -3.64
C LEU A 514 -3.28 -12.56 -3.61
N ILE A 515 -4.00 -13.59 -4.06
CA ILE A 515 -3.42 -14.91 -4.25
C ILE A 515 -3.31 -15.17 -5.73
N ILE A 516 -2.10 -15.47 -6.19
CA ILE A 516 -1.82 -15.81 -7.58
C ILE A 516 -1.33 -17.25 -7.63
N LEU A 517 -2.02 -18.04 -8.43
CA LEU A 517 -1.61 -19.34 -8.89
C LEU A 517 -0.91 -19.20 -10.24
N ASN A 518 0.30 -19.69 -10.37
CA ASN A 518 1.01 -19.70 -11.65
C ASN A 518 1.54 -21.10 -11.94
N TYR A 519 1.09 -21.69 -13.04
CA TYR A 519 1.61 -22.94 -13.56
C TYR A 519 2.55 -22.68 -14.72
N THR A 520 3.67 -23.39 -14.76
CA THR A 520 4.54 -23.45 -15.94
C THR A 520 5.09 -24.87 -16.08
N ASN A 521 4.96 -25.47 -17.27
CA ASN A 521 5.59 -26.75 -17.55
C ASN A 521 7.10 -26.62 -17.80
N GLN A 522 7.84 -27.73 -17.74
CA GLN A 522 9.30 -27.75 -17.93
C GLN A 522 9.77 -27.11 -19.26
N GLU A 523 8.98 -27.24 -20.33
CA GLU A 523 9.32 -26.70 -21.66
C GLU A 523 8.84 -25.25 -21.87
N ASN A 524 8.11 -24.69 -20.90
CA ASN A 524 7.43 -23.39 -20.96
C ASN A 524 6.51 -23.24 -22.21
N THR A 525 6.01 -24.35 -22.73
CA THR A 525 5.04 -24.42 -23.83
C THR A 525 3.61 -24.26 -23.32
N GLU A 526 3.37 -24.58 -22.04
CA GLU A 526 2.13 -24.33 -21.35
C GLU A 526 2.36 -23.57 -20.05
N ASN A 527 1.67 -22.43 -19.92
CA ASN A 527 1.57 -21.67 -18.69
C ASN A 527 0.14 -21.13 -18.52
N PHE A 528 -0.26 -20.94 -17.27
CA PHE A 528 -1.46 -20.18 -16.93
C PHE A 528 -1.27 -19.49 -15.59
N GLU A 529 -1.83 -18.29 -15.50
CA GLU A 529 -1.91 -17.53 -14.26
C GLU A 529 -3.37 -17.37 -13.86
N TYR A 530 -3.66 -17.61 -12.59
CA TYR A 530 -4.99 -17.50 -12.05
C TYR A 530 -4.97 -16.74 -10.72
N ALA A 531 -5.57 -15.55 -10.71
CA ALA A 531 -5.81 -14.78 -9.49
C ALA A 531 -7.07 -15.31 -8.79
N LEU A 532 -6.94 -15.75 -7.54
CA LEU A 532 -8.11 -16.16 -6.77
C LEU A 532 -9.02 -14.95 -6.51
N PRO A 533 -10.34 -15.08 -6.68
CA PRO A 533 -11.28 -14.02 -6.38
C PRO A 533 -11.19 -13.60 -4.90
N SER A 534 -11.22 -12.30 -4.63
CA SER A 534 -11.18 -11.75 -3.27
C SER A 534 -12.46 -12.01 -2.47
N ASP A 535 -13.54 -12.42 -3.14
CA ASP A 535 -14.84 -12.77 -2.55
C ASP A 535 -14.99 -14.26 -2.21
N LEU A 536 -13.93 -15.06 -2.36
CA LEU A 536 -13.91 -16.39 -1.74
C LEU A 536 -13.98 -16.19 -0.23
N ASN A 537 -15.19 -16.32 0.31
CA ASN A 537 -15.48 -16.12 1.72
C ASN A 537 -14.87 -17.27 2.51
N PHE A 538 -13.61 -17.12 2.89
CA PHE A 538 -12.90 -18.02 3.78
C PHE A 538 -13.36 -17.72 5.20
N ASP A 539 -14.49 -18.30 5.62
CA ASP A 539 -14.95 -18.21 7.01
C ASP A 539 -13.95 -18.88 8.00
N SER A 540 -12.91 -19.54 7.46
CA SER A 540 -11.76 -20.15 8.14
C SER A 540 -10.47 -19.82 7.37
N ASN A 541 -9.30 -19.90 8.01
CA ASN A 541 -8.00 -19.79 7.31
C ASN A 541 -7.81 -20.85 6.21
N ASP A 542 -8.67 -21.86 6.14
CA ASP A 542 -8.65 -22.88 5.11
C ASP A 542 -9.61 -22.53 3.97
N GLY A 543 -9.13 -22.66 2.75
CA GLY A 543 -9.93 -22.56 1.54
C GLY A 543 -9.73 -23.73 0.61
N CYS A 544 -10.76 -23.97 -0.20
CA CYS A 544 -10.74 -24.95 -1.25
C CYS A 544 -11.26 -24.36 -2.56
N PHE A 545 -10.58 -24.69 -3.65
CA PHE A 545 -11.10 -24.48 -4.99
C PHE A 545 -10.64 -25.59 -5.90
N SER A 546 -11.34 -25.80 -7.01
CA SER A 546 -10.95 -26.79 -8.00
C SER A 546 -10.53 -26.14 -9.31
N LEU A 547 -9.68 -26.84 -10.05
CA LEU A 547 -9.41 -26.52 -11.45
C LEU A 547 -10.03 -27.62 -12.31
N PRO A 548 -10.76 -27.27 -13.38
CA PRO A 548 -11.01 -25.91 -13.90
C PRO A 548 -12.11 -25.12 -13.14
N GLY A 549 -12.94 -25.80 -12.34
CA GLY A 549 -14.15 -25.24 -11.74
C GLY A 549 -13.88 -24.52 -10.43
N LEU A 550 -13.91 -23.19 -10.44
CA LEU A 550 -13.44 -22.32 -9.35
C LEU A 550 -14.26 -22.30 -8.06
N LYS A 551 -15.15 -23.28 -7.84
CA LYS A 551 -15.91 -23.41 -6.59
C LYS A 551 -16.14 -24.87 -6.23
N SER A 552 -15.51 -25.30 -5.13
CA SER A 552 -15.99 -26.40 -4.30
C SER A 552 -15.76 -25.99 -2.85
N THR A 553 -16.82 -25.87 -2.07
CA THR A 553 -16.74 -25.40 -0.68
C THR A 553 -16.13 -26.44 0.26
N ASP A 554 -16.07 -27.71 -0.15
CA ASP A 554 -15.69 -28.84 0.72
C ASP A 554 -14.55 -29.69 0.16
N CYS A 555 -13.93 -29.30 -0.96
CA CYS A 555 -12.89 -30.09 -1.64
C CYS A 555 -13.34 -31.48 -2.07
N THR A 556 -14.64 -31.66 -2.32
CA THR A 556 -15.17 -32.92 -2.83
C THR A 556 -15.82 -32.75 -4.19
N LEU A 557 -15.93 -33.87 -4.91
CA LEU A 557 -16.72 -33.95 -6.15
C LEU A 557 -18.21 -33.72 -5.92
N ASN A 558 -18.71 -33.86 -4.69
CA ASN A 558 -20.10 -33.57 -4.35
C ASN A 558 -20.39 -32.06 -4.30
N GLY A 559 -19.34 -31.22 -4.19
CA GLY A 559 -19.46 -29.76 -4.22
C GLY A 559 -19.90 -29.20 -5.58
N TYR A 560 -19.82 -29.97 -6.67
CA TYR A 560 -20.31 -29.57 -7.99
C TYR A 560 -21.83 -29.68 -8.09
N SER A 561 -22.50 -28.59 -8.44
CA SER A 561 -23.93 -28.59 -8.69
C SER A 561 -24.29 -29.38 -9.96
N ASN A 562 -25.50 -29.93 -10.02
CA ASN A 562 -26.00 -30.63 -11.22
C ASN A 562 -25.91 -29.78 -12.49
N ASN A 563 -26.07 -28.46 -12.38
CA ASN A 563 -25.95 -27.55 -13.52
C ASN A 563 -24.49 -27.44 -14.01
N GLU A 564 -23.51 -27.44 -13.10
CA GLU A 564 -22.09 -27.46 -13.46
C GLU A 564 -21.70 -28.78 -14.08
N ILE A 565 -22.19 -29.90 -13.53
CA ILE A 565 -22.01 -31.23 -14.13
C ILE A 565 -22.59 -31.26 -15.55
N SER A 566 -23.83 -30.79 -15.76
CA SER A 566 -24.44 -30.76 -17.10
C SER A 566 -23.75 -29.80 -18.08
N LYS A 567 -23.20 -28.68 -17.60
CA LYS A 567 -22.35 -27.80 -18.44
C LYS A 567 -21.07 -28.51 -18.83
N TRP A 568 -20.45 -29.21 -17.89
CA TRP A 568 -19.25 -29.99 -18.15
C TRP A 568 -19.54 -31.10 -19.15
N GLU A 569 -20.63 -31.86 -19.00
CA GLU A 569 -21.10 -32.82 -20.00
C GLU A 569 -21.21 -32.18 -21.41
N GLY A 570 -21.69 -30.94 -21.50
CA GLY A 570 -21.72 -30.18 -22.76
C GLY A 570 -20.34 -29.75 -23.27
N GLU A 571 -19.44 -29.31 -22.39
CA GLU A 571 -18.05 -28.93 -22.72
C GLU A 571 -17.21 -30.14 -23.16
N LEU A 572 -17.45 -31.28 -22.52
CA LEU A 572 -16.88 -32.57 -22.87
C LEU A 572 -17.24 -33.02 -24.28
N LEU A 573 -18.52 -32.86 -24.64
CA LEU A 573 -19.00 -33.19 -25.98
C LEU A 573 -18.46 -32.22 -27.05
N LEU A 574 -18.05 -31.00 -26.66
CA LEU A 574 -17.56 -29.96 -27.56
C LEU A 574 -16.04 -29.91 -27.70
N ASN A 575 -15.28 -30.77 -27.00
CA ASN A 575 -13.80 -30.72 -26.95
C ASN A 575 -13.26 -29.32 -26.61
N LYS A 576 -14.03 -28.48 -25.91
CA LYS A 576 -13.54 -27.20 -25.39
C LYS A 576 -12.73 -27.50 -24.15
N LEU A 577 -11.48 -27.92 -24.38
CA LEU A 577 -10.52 -28.25 -23.34
C LEU A 577 -10.38 -27.08 -22.35
N ASN A 578 -10.31 -27.43 -21.07
CA ASN A 578 -9.84 -26.54 -20.03
C ASN A 578 -8.54 -25.87 -20.47
N ASN A 579 -8.39 -24.59 -20.17
CA ASN A 579 -7.17 -23.85 -20.48
C ASN A 579 -5.95 -24.28 -19.63
N ASN A 580 -6.13 -25.25 -18.73
CA ASN A 580 -5.15 -25.64 -17.71
C ASN A 580 -4.74 -27.11 -17.93
N PHE A 581 -3.45 -27.42 -17.77
CA PHE A 581 -2.87 -28.77 -17.83
C PHE A 581 -3.21 -29.55 -19.13
N ARG A 582 -3.01 -28.93 -20.29
CA ARG A 582 -3.28 -29.53 -21.62
C ARG A 582 -2.14 -30.40 -22.12
N GLU A 583 -0.92 -30.13 -21.71
CA GLU A 583 0.27 -30.85 -22.16
C GLU A 583 0.73 -31.87 -21.13
N LEU A 584 1.15 -33.05 -21.58
CA LEU A 584 1.72 -34.07 -20.70
C LEU A 584 3.09 -33.60 -20.21
N THR A 585 3.37 -33.80 -18.92
CA THR A 585 4.62 -33.32 -18.34
C THR A 585 5.25 -34.37 -17.45
N GLU A 586 6.57 -34.47 -17.52
CA GLU A 586 7.37 -35.18 -16.51
C GLU A 586 7.62 -34.29 -15.29
N TYR A 587 7.68 -32.97 -15.50
CA TYR A 587 7.79 -31.94 -14.47
C TYR A 587 7.08 -30.66 -14.91
N GLY A 588 6.33 -30.08 -14.00
CA GLY A 588 5.72 -28.76 -14.09
C GLY A 588 5.71 -28.13 -12.71
N GLU A 589 5.73 -26.82 -12.66
CA GLU A 589 5.82 -26.05 -11.42
C GLU A 589 4.52 -25.29 -11.23
N LEU A 590 3.82 -25.57 -10.13
CA LEU A 590 2.67 -24.80 -9.69
C LEU A 590 3.09 -23.93 -8.51
N ASN A 591 3.34 -22.67 -8.81
CA ASN A 591 3.71 -21.66 -7.84
C ASN A 591 2.46 -20.99 -7.28
N PHE A 592 2.37 -20.94 -5.97
CA PHE A 592 1.34 -20.23 -5.24
C PHE A 592 2.01 -19.04 -4.57
N SER A 593 1.47 -17.86 -4.77
CA SER A 593 1.94 -16.66 -4.10
C SER A 593 0.79 -15.97 -3.39
N PHE A 594 1.03 -15.61 -2.13
CA PHE A 594 0.15 -14.79 -1.32
C PHE A 594 0.84 -13.45 -1.14
N SER A 595 0.21 -12.39 -1.63
CA SER A 595 0.69 -11.01 -1.49
C SER A 595 -0.24 -10.25 -0.56
N ALA A 596 0.30 -9.75 0.54
CA ALA A 596 -0.35 -8.80 1.43
C ALA A 596 0.08 -7.38 1.06
N LYS A 597 -0.88 -6.52 0.72
CA LYS A 597 -0.67 -5.11 0.49
C LYS A 597 -1.07 -4.32 1.72
N TYR A 598 -0.09 -3.70 2.36
CA TYR A 598 -0.29 -2.78 3.46
C TYR A 598 -0.30 -1.35 2.93
N CYS A 599 -1.33 -0.57 3.29
CA CYS A 599 -1.48 0.83 2.87
C CYS A 599 -1.51 1.05 1.35
N GLY A 600 -1.79 0.01 0.55
CA GLY A 600 -1.82 0.07 -0.91
C GLY A 600 -0.46 0.17 -1.63
N TYR A 601 0.66 0.27 -0.91
CA TYR A 601 2.00 0.43 -1.51
C TYR A 601 3.01 -0.62 -1.05
N PHE A 602 2.86 -1.14 0.16
CA PHE A 602 3.82 -2.08 0.71
C PHE A 602 3.35 -3.51 0.52
N ASP A 603 3.91 -4.17 -0.49
CA ASP A 603 3.58 -5.54 -0.84
C ASP A 603 4.58 -6.50 -0.21
N LYS A 604 4.11 -7.42 0.64
CA LYS A 604 4.88 -8.58 1.08
C LYS A 604 4.30 -9.83 0.51
N THR A 605 5.15 -10.61 -0.16
CA THR A 605 4.76 -11.82 -0.85
C THR A 605 5.43 -13.03 -0.22
N LYS A 606 4.64 -14.06 0.10
CA LYS A 606 5.12 -15.40 0.39
C LYS A 606 4.75 -16.30 -0.77
N SER A 607 5.66 -17.14 -1.23
CA SER A 607 5.35 -18.18 -2.21
C SER A 607 5.67 -19.58 -1.70
N THR A 608 4.92 -20.54 -2.21
CA THR A 608 5.18 -21.98 -2.08
C THR A 608 4.99 -22.63 -3.45
N GLN A 609 5.57 -23.80 -3.64
CA GLN A 609 5.61 -24.48 -4.93
C GLN A 609 5.21 -25.95 -4.79
N ALA A 610 4.42 -26.44 -5.73
CA ALA A 610 4.12 -27.84 -5.91
C ALA A 610 4.64 -28.32 -7.28
N ILE A 611 5.33 -29.46 -7.30
CA ILE A 611 5.76 -30.09 -8.55
C ILE A 611 4.61 -30.93 -9.09
N ILE A 612 4.22 -30.72 -10.35
CA ILE A 612 3.11 -31.39 -11.01
C ILE A 612 3.59 -32.24 -12.18
N LYS A 613 3.00 -33.42 -12.36
CA LYS A 613 3.11 -34.24 -13.58
C LYS A 613 1.75 -34.41 -14.19
N VAL A 614 1.56 -33.84 -15.37
CA VAL A 614 0.30 -33.93 -16.09
C VAL A 614 0.25 -35.25 -16.86
N LYS A 615 -0.80 -36.04 -16.63
CA LYS A 615 -1.06 -37.35 -17.22
C LYS A 615 -2.34 -37.34 -18.04
N GLU A 616 -2.51 -38.33 -18.92
CA GLU A 616 -3.61 -38.33 -19.88
C GLU A 616 -4.97 -38.45 -19.21
N CYS A 617 -5.08 -39.26 -18.16
CA CYS A 617 -6.31 -39.51 -17.42
C CYS A 617 -6.02 -39.96 -15.97
N SER A 618 -7.02 -39.88 -15.09
CA SER A 618 -6.98 -40.47 -13.73
C SER A 618 -7.59 -41.88 -13.74
N PRO A 619 -6.90 -42.94 -13.30
CA PRO A 619 -7.45 -44.31 -13.27
C PRO A 619 -8.42 -44.57 -12.09
N ASN A 620 -9.42 -43.70 -11.92
CA ASN A 620 -10.41 -43.82 -10.84
C ASN A 620 -11.24 -45.11 -10.95
N LYS A 621 -11.52 -45.74 -9.81
CA LYS A 621 -12.28 -46.98 -9.69
C LYS A 621 -13.39 -46.84 -8.66
N ASN A 622 -14.61 -47.11 -9.12
CA ASN A 622 -15.80 -47.25 -8.31
C ASN A 622 -16.50 -48.57 -8.68
N PRO A 623 -16.33 -49.64 -7.88
CA PRO A 623 -16.91 -50.94 -8.18
C PRO A 623 -18.44 -50.97 -8.27
N GLU A 624 -19.14 -50.07 -7.60
CA GLU A 624 -20.61 -49.96 -7.71
C GLU A 624 -21.05 -49.30 -9.03
N HIS A 625 -20.17 -48.48 -9.61
CA HIS A 625 -20.39 -47.71 -10.84
C HIS A 625 -19.23 -47.92 -11.81
N PRO A 626 -19.14 -49.11 -12.44
CA PRO A 626 -17.96 -49.60 -13.16
C PRO A 626 -17.74 -48.97 -14.53
N TYR A 627 -18.66 -48.12 -14.99
CA TYR A 627 -18.65 -47.61 -16.36
C TYR A 627 -18.47 -46.09 -16.40
N ALA A 628 -17.67 -45.63 -17.36
CA ALA A 628 -17.45 -44.22 -17.63
C ALA A 628 -18.69 -43.53 -18.25
N PHE A 629 -18.63 -42.20 -18.37
CA PHE A 629 -19.66 -41.43 -19.07
C PHE A 629 -19.83 -41.92 -20.53
N PRO A 630 -21.06 -42.05 -21.08
CA PRO A 630 -22.35 -41.66 -20.53
C PRO A 630 -23.04 -42.73 -19.66
N TYR A 631 -22.40 -43.88 -19.45
CA TYR A 631 -23.00 -45.04 -18.76
C TYR A 631 -22.81 -45.05 -17.24
N TYR A 632 -22.24 -43.98 -16.68
CA TYR A 632 -21.92 -43.77 -15.26
C TYR A 632 -23.07 -43.99 -14.27
N LYS A 633 -24.32 -43.97 -14.74
CA LYS A 633 -25.50 -44.19 -13.90
C LYS A 633 -25.73 -45.66 -13.58
N THR A 634 -25.11 -46.57 -14.32
CA THR A 634 -25.35 -48.00 -14.20
C THR A 634 -24.79 -48.53 -12.88
N LYS A 635 -25.68 -48.87 -11.95
CA LYS A 635 -25.30 -49.42 -10.64
C LYS A 635 -25.27 -50.95 -10.69
N ILE A 636 -24.17 -51.53 -10.24
CA ILE A 636 -24.04 -52.97 -10.02
C ILE A 636 -23.66 -53.27 -8.58
N ASP A 637 -23.95 -54.49 -8.15
CA ASP A 637 -23.41 -55.03 -6.90
C ASP A 637 -21.92 -55.32 -7.09
N ALA A 638 -21.07 -54.62 -6.33
CA ALA A 638 -19.61 -54.69 -6.47
C ALA A 638 -19.00 -56.09 -6.29
N ILE A 639 -19.71 -57.02 -5.62
CA ILE A 639 -19.24 -58.37 -5.34
C ILE A 639 -19.76 -59.37 -6.39
N THR A 640 -21.04 -59.29 -6.71
CA THR A 640 -21.73 -60.27 -7.56
C THR A 640 -21.84 -59.86 -9.03
N GLY A 641 -21.57 -58.59 -9.35
CA GLY A 641 -21.76 -58.02 -10.69
C GLY A 641 -23.23 -57.84 -11.09
N LYS A 642 -24.18 -58.13 -10.19
CA LYS A 642 -25.62 -58.07 -10.48
C LYS A 642 -26.05 -56.62 -10.69
N TYR A 643 -26.80 -56.37 -11.77
CA TYR A 643 -27.41 -55.06 -12.01
C TYR A 643 -28.43 -54.70 -10.93
N LEU A 644 -28.27 -53.50 -10.35
CA LEU A 644 -29.12 -52.97 -9.29
C LEU A 644 -30.05 -51.83 -9.78
N GLY A 645 -29.84 -51.31 -10.99
CA GLY A 645 -30.61 -50.21 -11.55
C GLY A 645 -29.73 -49.05 -12.02
N GLU A 646 -30.38 -47.91 -12.30
CA GLU A 646 -29.67 -46.65 -12.53
C GLU A 646 -29.68 -45.81 -11.25
N GLU A 647 -28.54 -45.23 -10.88
CA GLU A 647 -28.38 -44.24 -9.82
C GLU A 647 -27.59 -43.05 -10.36
N VAL A 648 -28.16 -41.85 -10.24
CA VAL A 648 -27.51 -40.63 -10.73
C VAL A 648 -26.45 -40.21 -9.72
N ILE A 649 -25.19 -40.46 -10.05
CA ILE A 649 -24.01 -39.96 -9.33
C ILE A 649 -23.29 -38.88 -10.13
N ASN A 650 -22.34 -38.18 -9.51
CA ASN A 650 -21.41 -37.34 -10.27
C ASN A 650 -20.59 -38.26 -11.23
N PRO A 651 -20.54 -38.00 -12.54
CA PRO A 651 -19.80 -38.83 -13.51
C PRO A 651 -18.34 -39.08 -13.13
N PHE A 652 -17.67 -38.12 -12.47
CA PHE A 652 -16.29 -38.27 -12.00
C PHE A 652 -16.12 -39.28 -10.86
N LEU A 653 -17.19 -39.58 -10.14
CA LEU A 653 -17.18 -40.61 -9.10
C LEU A 653 -17.32 -42.02 -9.69
N ALA A 654 -17.69 -42.16 -10.96
CA ALA A 654 -17.74 -43.45 -11.63
C ALA A 654 -16.33 -43.92 -12.02
N THR A 655 -16.23 -45.18 -12.38
CA THR A 655 -14.98 -45.75 -12.88
C THR A 655 -14.58 -45.12 -14.22
N HIS A 656 -13.33 -44.69 -14.33
CA HIS A 656 -12.75 -44.21 -15.58
C HIS A 656 -12.28 -45.41 -16.42
N SER A 657 -13.24 -46.15 -16.98
CA SER A 657 -12.99 -47.44 -17.64
C SER A 657 -12.09 -47.36 -18.88
N CYS A 658 -11.91 -46.18 -19.48
CA CYS A 658 -10.97 -45.96 -20.57
C CYS A 658 -9.57 -45.48 -20.15
N CYS A 659 -9.31 -45.38 -18.84
CA CYS A 659 -8.00 -45.05 -18.30
C CYS A 659 -7.27 -46.31 -17.79
N LYS A 660 -6.04 -46.52 -18.26
CA LYS A 660 -5.14 -47.58 -17.78
C LYS A 660 -4.54 -47.21 -16.43
N ASN A 661 -4.10 -48.22 -15.68
CA ASN A 661 -3.45 -48.01 -14.37
C ASN A 661 -2.12 -47.22 -14.46
N ASP A 662 -1.52 -47.11 -15.64
CA ASP A 662 -0.33 -46.29 -15.91
C ASP A 662 -0.66 -44.84 -16.31
N TRP A 663 -1.92 -44.42 -16.15
CA TRP A 663 -2.44 -43.08 -16.43
C TRP A 663 -2.42 -42.70 -17.92
N THR A 664 -2.45 -43.70 -18.81
CA THR A 664 -2.63 -43.52 -20.25
C THR A 664 -4.02 -43.97 -20.68
N ILE A 665 -4.50 -43.42 -21.80
CA ILE A 665 -5.82 -43.73 -22.34
C ILE A 665 -5.72 -44.96 -23.25
N TYR A 666 -6.72 -45.85 -23.17
CA TYR A 666 -6.84 -46.94 -24.15
C TYR A 666 -7.08 -46.37 -25.55
N THR A 667 -6.22 -46.73 -26.51
CA THR A 667 -6.36 -46.24 -27.89
C THR A 667 -7.55 -46.90 -28.58
N LYS A 668 -8.03 -46.26 -29.64
CA LYS A 668 -9.16 -46.78 -30.43
C LYS A 668 -8.85 -48.17 -31.02
N GLU A 669 -7.60 -48.40 -31.40
CA GLU A 669 -7.12 -49.66 -31.98
C GLU A 669 -7.11 -50.81 -30.98
N GLU A 670 -6.99 -50.51 -29.68
CA GLU A 670 -7.02 -51.51 -28.62
C GLU A 670 -8.42 -52.09 -28.39
N ASN A 671 -9.48 -51.44 -28.92
CA ASN A 671 -10.86 -51.90 -28.85
C ASN A 671 -11.29 -52.29 -27.40
N HIS A 672 -10.80 -51.55 -26.41
CA HIS A 672 -11.06 -51.84 -25.01
C HIS A 672 -12.54 -51.59 -24.67
N GLU A 673 -13.20 -52.59 -24.09
CA GLU A 673 -14.60 -52.51 -23.68
C GLU A 673 -14.72 -51.64 -22.42
N CYS A 674 -15.43 -50.52 -22.53
CA CYS A 674 -15.61 -49.57 -21.43
C CYS A 674 -17.02 -49.57 -20.84
N TYR A 675 -17.94 -50.25 -21.52
CA TYR A 675 -19.31 -50.50 -21.07
C TYR A 675 -19.80 -51.82 -21.66
N ILE A 676 -20.48 -52.60 -20.83
CA ILE A 676 -21.25 -53.77 -21.25
C ILE A 676 -22.63 -53.60 -20.63
N ASN A 677 -23.67 -53.62 -21.47
CA ASN A 677 -25.03 -53.53 -20.99
C ASN A 677 -25.32 -54.76 -20.13
N PRO A 678 -25.61 -54.60 -18.82
CA PRO A 678 -25.78 -55.74 -17.95
C PRO A 678 -27.10 -56.50 -18.21
N LYS A 679 -27.95 -56.00 -19.10
CA LYS A 679 -29.14 -56.69 -19.60
C LYS A 679 -28.98 -56.97 -21.10
N PRO A 680 -29.00 -58.22 -21.56
CA PRO A 680 -29.07 -58.51 -22.98
C PRO A 680 -30.42 -58.03 -23.53
N GLY A 681 -30.43 -57.62 -24.80
CA GLY A 681 -31.61 -57.12 -25.49
C GLY A 681 -31.65 -57.62 -26.92
N CYS A 682 -32.74 -57.37 -27.64
CA CYS A 682 -32.81 -57.68 -29.06
C CYS A 682 -32.59 -56.39 -29.84
N TYR A 683 -31.35 -55.89 -29.84
CA TYR A 683 -31.04 -54.56 -30.37
C TYR A 683 -31.07 -54.49 -31.90
N GLY A 684 -30.90 -55.63 -32.57
CA GLY A 684 -30.87 -55.67 -34.02
C GLY A 684 -29.50 -55.28 -34.59
N GLY A 685 -28.45 -55.32 -33.78
CA GLY A 685 -27.17 -54.69 -34.05
C GLY A 685 -26.16 -55.54 -34.79
N ILE A 686 -26.38 -56.86 -34.92
CA ILE A 686 -25.44 -57.77 -35.61
C ILE A 686 -25.90 -57.99 -37.07
N PRO A 687 -25.27 -57.35 -38.07
CA PRO A 687 -25.79 -57.33 -39.45
C PRO A 687 -26.11 -58.70 -40.05
N GLN A 688 -25.34 -59.73 -39.67
CA GLN A 688 -25.49 -61.10 -40.15
C GLN A 688 -26.76 -61.79 -39.64
N TYR A 689 -27.35 -61.33 -38.53
CA TYR A 689 -28.44 -62.01 -37.83
C TYR A 689 -29.67 -61.12 -37.61
N THR A 690 -29.69 -59.87 -38.10
CA THR A 690 -30.79 -58.96 -37.77
C THR A 690 -31.24 -58.02 -38.88
N LEU A 691 -30.46 -57.81 -39.94
CA LEU A 691 -30.80 -56.89 -41.04
C LEU A 691 -31.34 -57.63 -42.26
N SER A 692 -32.65 -57.58 -42.51
CA SER A 692 -33.19 -57.89 -43.84
C SER A 692 -33.07 -56.65 -44.74
N ASP A 693 -32.29 -56.75 -45.81
CA ASP A 693 -32.28 -55.80 -46.93
C ASP A 693 -31.83 -54.34 -46.63
N ASN A 694 -30.67 -54.17 -45.97
CA ASN A 694 -29.97 -52.86 -45.86
C ASN A 694 -30.80 -51.68 -45.29
N GLN A 695 -31.92 -51.95 -44.62
CA GLN A 695 -32.73 -50.95 -43.92
C GLN A 695 -32.65 -51.25 -42.41
N PRO A 696 -32.19 -50.31 -41.57
CA PRO A 696 -32.28 -50.48 -40.13
C PRO A 696 -33.76 -50.65 -39.76
N ILE A 697 -34.10 -51.80 -39.15
CA ILE A 697 -35.46 -52.02 -38.64
C ILE A 697 -35.66 -51.03 -37.49
N PRO A 698 -36.64 -50.10 -37.56
CA PRO A 698 -36.82 -49.06 -36.53
C PRO A 698 -37.24 -49.57 -35.14
N SER A 699 -37.35 -50.89 -34.92
CA SER A 699 -38.07 -51.47 -33.78
C SER A 699 -37.46 -52.73 -33.17
N GLY A 700 -36.15 -52.95 -33.30
CA GLY A 700 -35.43 -54.04 -32.63
C GLY A 700 -35.46 -55.39 -33.36
N GLY A 701 -34.92 -56.43 -32.71
CA GLY A 701 -34.61 -57.75 -33.27
C GLY A 701 -35.31 -58.92 -32.56
N TYR A 702 -34.84 -60.14 -32.84
CA TYR A 702 -35.45 -61.39 -32.35
C TYR A 702 -34.54 -62.17 -31.40
N VAL A 703 -33.22 -62.07 -31.59
CA VAL A 703 -32.21 -62.78 -30.81
C VAL A 703 -31.58 -61.85 -29.78
N LEU A 704 -31.18 -62.41 -28.65
CA LEU A 704 -30.49 -61.75 -27.56
C LEU A 704 -29.07 -61.40 -27.98
N GLU A 705 -28.76 -60.13 -27.84
CA GLU A 705 -27.47 -59.51 -28.12
C GLU A 705 -26.99 -58.81 -26.85
N GLU A 706 -25.68 -58.81 -26.64
CA GLU A 706 -25.02 -57.97 -25.67
C GLU A 706 -24.58 -56.67 -26.36
N GLU A 707 -25.16 -55.56 -25.93
CA GLU A 707 -24.69 -54.23 -26.32
C GLU A 707 -23.46 -53.87 -25.47
N TYR A 708 -22.37 -53.52 -26.13
CA TYR A 708 -21.18 -53.02 -25.45
C TYR A 708 -20.67 -51.77 -26.16
N ALA A 709 -19.88 -50.96 -25.46
CA ALA A 709 -19.20 -49.81 -26.05
C ALA A 709 -17.71 -49.88 -25.75
N THR A 710 -16.91 -49.28 -26.64
CA THR A 710 -15.46 -49.30 -26.57
C THR A 710 -14.89 -47.92 -26.34
N CYS A 711 -13.63 -47.83 -25.94
CA CYS A 711 -12.94 -46.55 -25.81
C CYS A 711 -12.70 -45.91 -27.17
N ASP A 712 -12.79 -44.58 -27.24
CA ASP A 712 -12.61 -43.82 -28.48
C ASP A 712 -11.15 -43.38 -28.71
N GLY A 713 -10.28 -43.60 -27.73
CA GLY A 713 -8.87 -43.20 -27.76
C GLY A 713 -8.59 -41.75 -27.36
N LYS A 714 -9.59 -40.98 -26.95
CA LYS A 714 -9.40 -39.55 -26.65
C LYS A 714 -9.41 -39.22 -25.18
N ARG A 715 -10.16 -39.97 -24.37
CA ARG A 715 -10.47 -39.63 -22.97
C ARG A 715 -10.60 -40.87 -22.10
N GLY A 716 -10.14 -40.80 -20.85
CA GLY A 716 -10.14 -41.94 -19.92
C GLY A 716 -11.44 -42.10 -19.14
N ASN A 717 -12.12 -40.99 -18.86
CA ASN A 717 -13.40 -40.95 -18.16
C ASN A 717 -14.64 -40.96 -19.09
N THR A 718 -14.46 -41.21 -20.39
CA THR A 718 -15.52 -41.24 -21.40
C THR A 718 -15.47 -42.52 -22.25
N CYS A 719 -16.62 -43.13 -22.49
CA CYS A 719 -16.85 -44.36 -23.23
C CYS A 719 -17.65 -44.08 -24.53
N ASP A 720 -16.98 -43.51 -25.53
CA ASP A 720 -17.61 -42.99 -26.77
C ASP A 720 -17.06 -43.60 -28.08
N GLY A 721 -16.47 -44.79 -28.03
CA GLY A 721 -15.95 -45.49 -29.20
C GLY A 721 -17.03 -46.03 -30.15
N GLY A 722 -18.31 -45.81 -29.80
CA GLY A 722 -19.47 -46.33 -30.50
C GLY A 722 -20.04 -47.58 -29.84
N LYS A 723 -21.32 -47.83 -30.11
CA LYS A 723 -22.01 -49.05 -29.70
C LYS A 723 -21.69 -50.19 -30.66
N ASN A 724 -21.38 -51.33 -30.09
CA ASN A 724 -21.15 -52.59 -30.78
C ASN A 724 -22.06 -53.67 -30.17
N TYR A 725 -22.22 -54.76 -30.90
CA TYR A 725 -23.14 -55.82 -30.54
C TYR A 725 -22.47 -57.16 -30.76
N ARG A 726 -22.63 -58.07 -29.80
CA ARG A 726 -22.23 -59.48 -29.92
C ARG A 726 -23.37 -60.37 -29.46
N LEU A 727 -23.33 -61.64 -29.85
CA LEU A 727 -24.35 -62.60 -29.42
C LEU A 727 -24.25 -62.82 -27.91
N TRP A 728 -25.39 -62.85 -27.23
CA TRP A 728 -25.41 -63.16 -25.81
C TRP A 728 -24.96 -64.61 -25.58
N ASN A 729 -23.92 -64.80 -24.76
CA ASN A 729 -23.25 -66.09 -24.54
C ASN A 729 -22.75 -66.80 -25.82
N ASP A 730 -22.41 -66.05 -26.87
CA ASP A 730 -21.99 -66.60 -28.17
C ASP A 730 -23.03 -67.55 -28.83
N GLU A 731 -24.30 -67.46 -28.43
CA GLU A 731 -25.40 -68.28 -28.93
C GLU A 731 -26.51 -67.43 -29.56
N LEU A 732 -27.22 -67.98 -30.55
CA LEU A 732 -28.45 -67.36 -31.03
C LEU A 732 -29.59 -67.76 -30.09
N VAL A 733 -29.91 -66.94 -29.10
CA VAL A 733 -31.03 -67.18 -28.16
C VAL A 733 -32.16 -66.22 -28.47
N CYS A 734 -33.38 -66.70 -28.63
CA CYS A 734 -34.54 -65.83 -28.80
C CYS A 734 -34.80 -65.03 -27.52
N GLY A 735 -35.14 -63.74 -27.65
CA GLY A 735 -35.62 -62.94 -26.51
C GLY A 735 -36.99 -63.39 -25.99
N ASN A 736 -37.70 -62.50 -25.28
CA ASN A 736 -39.08 -62.75 -24.87
C ASN A 736 -39.96 -61.50 -25.01
N ASN A 737 -41.30 -61.65 -24.99
CA ASN A 737 -42.22 -60.52 -25.14
C ASN A 737 -42.62 -59.87 -23.80
N SER A 738 -41.85 -60.09 -22.73
CA SER A 738 -42.05 -59.30 -21.51
C SER A 738 -41.97 -57.81 -21.85
N LYS A 739 -42.64 -56.98 -21.04
CA LYS A 739 -42.62 -55.53 -21.26
C LYS A 739 -41.17 -55.01 -21.26
N GLU A 740 -40.36 -55.48 -20.32
CA GLU A 740 -38.95 -55.11 -20.18
C GLU A 740 -38.12 -55.47 -21.42
N MET A 741 -38.26 -56.69 -21.96
CA MET A 741 -37.52 -57.09 -23.14
C MET A 741 -38.01 -56.42 -24.43
N ARG A 742 -39.30 -56.07 -24.51
CA ARG A 742 -39.84 -55.23 -25.59
C ARG A 742 -39.24 -53.83 -25.59
N ASP A 743 -39.06 -53.24 -24.41
CA ASP A 743 -38.39 -51.95 -24.26
C ASP A 743 -36.89 -52.04 -24.67
N LEU A 744 -36.30 -53.23 -24.61
CA LEU A 744 -34.96 -53.58 -25.15
C LEU A 744 -35.00 -54.11 -26.60
N GLY A 745 -36.09 -53.90 -27.33
CA GLY A 745 -36.20 -54.19 -28.77
C GLY A 745 -36.67 -55.60 -29.14
N CYS A 746 -36.98 -56.49 -28.18
CA CYS A 746 -37.48 -57.83 -28.51
C CYS A 746 -38.96 -57.79 -28.92
N VAL A 747 -39.27 -58.08 -30.19
CA VAL A 747 -40.64 -58.02 -30.73
C VAL A 747 -41.02 -59.28 -31.51
N ASP A 748 -42.32 -59.59 -31.53
CA ASP A 748 -42.94 -60.66 -32.33
C ASP A 748 -42.35 -62.07 -32.11
N ILE A 749 -41.80 -62.35 -30.92
CA ILE A 749 -41.28 -63.67 -30.56
C ILE A 749 -42.47 -64.58 -30.24
N THR A 750 -42.47 -65.84 -30.67
CA THR A 750 -43.56 -66.74 -30.24
C THR A 750 -43.32 -67.23 -28.82
N LYS A 751 -44.38 -67.30 -28.00
CA LYS A 751 -44.32 -67.67 -26.57
C LYS A 751 -43.51 -68.94 -26.27
N LEU A 752 -43.61 -69.97 -27.12
CA LEU A 752 -42.87 -71.24 -26.94
C LEU A 752 -41.38 -71.12 -27.24
N CYS A 753 -40.96 -70.08 -27.94
CA CYS A 753 -39.56 -69.82 -28.29
C CYS A 753 -38.91 -68.79 -27.36
N GLU A 754 -39.62 -68.27 -26.37
CA GLU A 754 -39.08 -67.26 -25.47
C GLU A 754 -37.91 -67.81 -24.64
N ASN A 755 -36.75 -67.13 -24.70
CA ASN A 755 -35.50 -67.54 -24.06
C ASN A 755 -34.96 -68.92 -24.50
N GLN A 756 -35.43 -69.43 -25.64
CA GLN A 756 -34.95 -70.69 -26.22
C GLN A 756 -33.90 -70.43 -27.29
N LYS A 757 -33.10 -71.43 -27.64
CA LYS A 757 -32.19 -71.33 -28.79
C LYS A 757 -33.00 -71.09 -30.07
N SER A 758 -32.61 -70.07 -30.83
CA SER A 758 -33.15 -69.79 -32.16
C SER A 758 -32.88 -70.95 -33.12
N TRP A 759 -33.89 -71.35 -33.90
CA TRP A 759 -33.84 -72.62 -34.66
C TRP A 759 -33.55 -73.85 -33.79
N GLY A 760 -33.68 -73.74 -32.47
CA GLY A 760 -33.48 -74.82 -31.52
C GLY A 760 -34.73 -75.66 -31.30
N TYR A 761 -34.50 -76.87 -30.82
CA TYR A 761 -35.54 -77.77 -30.35
C TYR A 761 -35.89 -77.43 -28.89
N VAL A 762 -37.17 -77.43 -28.56
CA VAL A 762 -37.69 -76.99 -27.26
C VAL A 762 -38.56 -78.08 -26.64
N ASP A 763 -38.23 -78.44 -25.40
CA ASP A 763 -39.07 -79.26 -24.52
C ASP A 763 -40.15 -78.37 -23.89
N THR A 764 -41.42 -78.62 -24.23
CA THR A 764 -42.53 -77.78 -23.79
C THR A 764 -43.20 -78.29 -22.52
N ASN A 765 -42.91 -79.54 -22.13
CA ASN A 765 -43.65 -80.25 -21.09
C ASN A 765 -42.76 -80.69 -19.90
N GLY A 766 -41.43 -80.60 -20.05
CA GLY A 766 -40.43 -80.92 -19.04
C GLY A 766 -40.13 -82.40 -18.88
N ASP A 767 -40.44 -83.25 -19.88
CA ASP A 767 -40.14 -84.68 -19.88
C ASP A 767 -38.74 -85.02 -20.43
N GLU A 768 -37.90 -84.00 -20.61
CA GLU A 768 -36.57 -84.09 -21.23
C GLU A 768 -36.63 -84.51 -22.71
N LYS A 769 -37.81 -84.44 -23.33
CA LYS A 769 -37.97 -84.60 -24.77
C LYS A 769 -38.42 -83.30 -25.39
N THR A 770 -37.78 -82.97 -26.49
CA THR A 770 -38.12 -81.80 -27.27
C THR A 770 -39.41 -82.06 -28.05
N ASP A 771 -40.42 -81.23 -27.83
CA ASP A 771 -41.75 -81.43 -28.43
C ASP A 771 -41.98 -80.54 -29.65
N THR A 772 -41.20 -79.46 -29.75
CA THR A 772 -41.37 -78.41 -30.75
C THR A 772 -40.03 -77.91 -31.27
N TRP A 773 -40.06 -77.27 -32.44
CA TRP A 773 -38.89 -76.62 -33.04
C TRP A 773 -39.21 -75.16 -33.34
N CYS A 774 -38.37 -74.25 -32.83
CA CYS A 774 -38.50 -72.83 -33.10
C CYS A 774 -38.05 -72.52 -34.53
N HIS A 775 -38.84 -71.76 -35.27
CA HIS A 775 -38.58 -71.45 -36.68
C HIS A 775 -39.19 -70.09 -37.06
N GLY A 776 -39.13 -69.72 -38.33
CA GLY A 776 -39.60 -68.43 -38.85
C GLY A 776 -38.49 -67.40 -38.90
N LYS A 777 -38.84 -66.11 -38.77
CA LYS A 777 -37.84 -65.02 -38.81
C LYS A 777 -36.87 -65.21 -37.66
N MET A 778 -35.59 -65.27 -38.00
CA MET A 778 -34.50 -65.56 -37.06
C MET A 778 -34.77 -66.75 -36.13
N GLY A 779 -35.57 -67.73 -36.57
CA GLY A 779 -35.86 -68.92 -35.77
C GLY A 779 -36.64 -68.65 -34.47
N CYS A 780 -37.37 -67.53 -34.36
CA CYS A 780 -38.04 -67.12 -33.11
C CYS A 780 -39.53 -66.81 -33.26
N THR A 781 -40.05 -66.60 -34.47
CA THR A 781 -41.41 -66.06 -34.69
C THR A 781 -42.48 -67.12 -34.91
N SER A 782 -42.13 -68.40 -34.95
CA SER A 782 -43.06 -69.51 -35.14
C SER A 782 -42.49 -70.79 -34.51
N PHE A 783 -43.33 -71.80 -34.30
CA PHE A 783 -42.90 -73.11 -33.84
C PHE A 783 -43.55 -74.23 -34.67
N CYS A 784 -42.80 -75.30 -34.88
CA CYS A 784 -43.30 -76.53 -35.46
C CYS A 784 -43.84 -77.40 -34.33
N ASP A 785 -45.12 -77.77 -34.43
CA ASP A 785 -45.81 -78.55 -33.40
C ASP A 785 -46.10 -79.98 -33.90
N SER A 786 -45.72 -80.97 -33.10
CA SER A 786 -46.01 -82.39 -33.32
C SER A 786 -47.52 -82.68 -33.35
N THR A 787 -48.34 -81.91 -32.62
CA THR A 787 -49.80 -82.08 -32.56
C THR A 787 -50.50 -81.67 -33.86
N ASN A 788 -49.88 -80.79 -34.66
CA ASN A 788 -50.36 -80.40 -35.99
C ASN A 788 -49.74 -81.25 -37.12
N GLY A 789 -49.10 -82.38 -36.78
CA GLY A 789 -48.48 -83.29 -37.74
C GLY A 789 -47.25 -82.70 -38.45
N GLY A 790 -46.66 -81.64 -37.89
CA GLY A 790 -45.40 -81.09 -38.37
C GLY A 790 -44.25 -82.07 -38.09
N ALA A 791 -43.28 -82.11 -39.00
CA ALA A 791 -41.99 -82.74 -38.79
C ALA A 791 -40.93 -81.73 -39.24
N VAL A 792 -39.77 -81.63 -38.58
CA VAL A 792 -38.67 -80.84 -39.15
C VAL A 792 -38.14 -81.62 -40.33
N VAL A 793 -38.06 -81.00 -41.51
CA VAL A 793 -37.55 -81.65 -42.73
C VAL A 793 -36.29 -80.93 -43.20
N ASP A 794 -35.22 -81.67 -43.45
CA ASP A 794 -34.03 -81.16 -44.15
C ASP A 794 -34.27 -81.18 -45.66
N ARG A 795 -34.64 -80.04 -46.23
CA ARG A 795 -34.93 -79.89 -47.66
C ARG A 795 -33.69 -79.97 -48.54
N LYS A 796 -32.48 -79.90 -47.99
CA LYS A 796 -31.23 -79.96 -48.77
C LYS A 796 -30.72 -81.39 -48.92
N SER A 797 -30.73 -82.21 -47.87
CA SER A 797 -30.22 -83.60 -47.92
C SER A 797 -31.23 -84.60 -48.44
N VAL A 798 -30.86 -85.49 -49.39
CA VAL A 798 -31.74 -86.60 -49.82
C VAL A 798 -31.46 -87.89 -49.01
N THR A 799 -30.34 -87.95 -48.26
CA THR A 799 -29.84 -89.23 -47.71
C THR A 799 -28.91 -89.11 -46.51
N GLU A 800 -29.26 -88.38 -45.45
CA GLU A 800 -28.57 -88.60 -44.16
C GLU A 800 -29.56 -88.70 -42.99
N LYS A 801 -29.84 -89.95 -42.61
CA LYS A 801 -30.66 -90.38 -41.46
C LYS A 801 -29.74 -90.68 -40.27
N GLY A 802 -30.16 -90.38 -39.04
CA GLY A 802 -29.44 -90.71 -37.80
C GLY A 802 -28.28 -89.78 -37.43
N LYS A 803 -28.18 -88.59 -38.04
CA LYS A 803 -27.24 -87.55 -37.60
C LYS A 803 -27.98 -86.52 -36.75
N ILE A 804 -27.46 -86.25 -35.56
CA ILE A 804 -27.84 -85.08 -34.75
C ILE A 804 -27.44 -83.83 -35.54
N LYS A 805 -28.38 -82.91 -35.75
CA LYS A 805 -28.07 -81.58 -36.25
C LYS A 805 -28.49 -80.54 -35.22
N ASP A 806 -27.50 -79.89 -34.63
CA ASP A 806 -27.74 -78.65 -33.90
C ASP A 806 -27.99 -77.53 -34.92
N LEU A 807 -29.27 -77.25 -35.15
CA LEU A 807 -29.72 -76.26 -36.12
C LEU A 807 -29.34 -74.83 -35.70
N ASN A 808 -29.19 -74.56 -34.39
CA ASN A 808 -28.69 -73.29 -33.87
C ASN A 808 -27.20 -73.10 -34.21
N TYR A 809 -26.39 -74.13 -33.98
CA TYR A 809 -24.98 -74.13 -34.38
C TYR A 809 -24.79 -74.00 -35.90
N LEU A 810 -25.65 -74.66 -36.68
CA LEU A 810 -25.67 -74.51 -38.13
C LEU A 810 -26.04 -73.07 -38.52
N ALA A 811 -27.00 -72.44 -37.84
CA ALA A 811 -27.35 -71.03 -38.07
C ALA A 811 -26.19 -70.08 -37.74
N LEU A 812 -25.45 -70.32 -36.65
CA LEU A 812 -24.22 -69.58 -36.33
C LEU A 812 -23.18 -69.68 -37.46
N THR A 813 -23.04 -70.88 -38.05
CA THR A 813 -22.03 -71.16 -39.08
C THR A 813 -22.41 -70.63 -40.48
N TYR A 814 -23.68 -70.71 -40.84
CA TYR A 814 -24.15 -70.45 -42.21
C TYR A 814 -24.76 -69.06 -42.43
N TYR A 815 -24.96 -68.27 -41.37
CA TYR A 815 -25.51 -66.90 -41.44
C TYR A 815 -26.80 -66.83 -42.26
N PRO A 816 -27.89 -67.51 -41.84
CA PRO A 816 -29.14 -67.56 -42.57
C PRO A 816 -29.74 -66.17 -42.77
N LYS A 817 -30.52 -66.01 -43.84
CA LYS A 817 -31.21 -64.74 -44.10
C LYS A 817 -32.25 -64.50 -42.99
N PRO A 818 -32.38 -63.27 -42.46
CA PRO A 818 -33.28 -63.01 -41.33
C PRO A 818 -34.77 -63.24 -41.57
N THR A 819 -35.17 -63.40 -42.83
CA THR A 819 -36.58 -63.41 -43.25
C THR A 819 -37.22 -64.79 -43.32
N ASP A 820 -36.46 -65.88 -43.40
CA ASP A 820 -37.03 -67.23 -43.57
C ASP A 820 -36.10 -68.39 -43.18
N ASP A 821 -36.73 -69.54 -42.93
CA ASP A 821 -36.09 -70.84 -42.66
C ASP A 821 -35.45 -71.46 -43.92
N ASP A 822 -35.88 -71.03 -45.10
CA ASP A 822 -35.51 -71.63 -46.38
C ASP A 822 -34.01 -71.49 -46.64
N SER A 823 -33.39 -70.44 -46.11
CA SER A 823 -31.94 -70.22 -46.16
C SER A 823 -31.13 -71.31 -45.44
N LEU A 824 -31.60 -71.83 -44.30
CA LEU A 824 -31.00 -72.99 -43.63
C LEU A 824 -31.28 -74.29 -44.39
N GLY A 825 -32.35 -74.32 -45.19
CA GLY A 825 -32.79 -75.49 -45.93
C GLY A 825 -33.58 -76.47 -45.07
N PHE A 826 -34.18 -75.99 -43.98
CA PHE A 826 -35.06 -76.75 -43.13
C PHE A 826 -36.48 -76.19 -43.24
N GLY A 827 -37.47 -76.97 -42.83
CA GLY A 827 -38.82 -76.43 -42.73
C GLY A 827 -39.79 -77.34 -42.02
N CYS A 828 -40.93 -76.75 -41.69
CA CYS A 828 -42.02 -77.39 -40.95
C CYS A 828 -42.95 -78.17 -41.88
N GLY A 829 -43.02 -79.47 -41.64
CA GLY A 829 -43.93 -80.39 -42.31
C GLY A 829 -43.42 -80.88 -43.66
N CYS A 830 -43.95 -82.03 -44.07
CA CYS A 830 -43.67 -82.66 -45.35
C CYS A 830 -44.53 -82.06 -46.46
N LYS A 831 -44.02 -81.08 -47.21
CA LYS A 831 -44.79 -80.48 -48.31
C LYS A 831 -44.53 -81.21 -49.63
N THR A 832 -45.40 -80.96 -50.62
CA THR A 832 -45.24 -81.47 -51.99
C THR A 832 -43.95 -80.92 -52.60
N GLY A 833 -42.89 -81.76 -52.63
CA GLY A 833 -41.54 -81.36 -53.04
C GLY A 833 -40.44 -81.88 -52.11
N ASP A 834 -40.79 -82.18 -50.85
CA ASP A 834 -39.85 -82.69 -49.83
C ASP A 834 -39.68 -84.22 -49.90
N ASN A 835 -40.19 -84.89 -50.93
CA ASN A 835 -40.11 -86.35 -51.06
C ASN A 835 -38.66 -86.86 -51.06
N GLY A 836 -38.39 -87.86 -50.21
CA GLY A 836 -37.09 -88.48 -50.02
C GLY A 836 -36.17 -87.76 -49.05
N LYS A 837 -36.55 -86.58 -48.54
CA LYS A 837 -35.79 -85.79 -47.56
C LYS A 837 -35.91 -86.37 -46.15
N PRO A 838 -34.85 -86.38 -45.33
CA PRO A 838 -34.93 -86.87 -43.98
C PRO A 838 -35.74 -85.88 -43.13
N CYS A 839 -36.56 -86.42 -42.24
CA CYS A 839 -37.45 -85.67 -41.39
C CYS A 839 -37.47 -86.23 -39.97
N ASP A 840 -37.77 -85.36 -39.02
CA ASP A 840 -37.79 -85.63 -37.60
C ASP A 840 -39.20 -85.32 -37.08
N ASN A 841 -39.92 -86.38 -36.71
CA ASN A 841 -41.31 -86.29 -36.21
C ASN A 841 -41.39 -86.00 -34.72
N ASN A 842 -40.30 -86.22 -33.99
CA ASN A 842 -40.22 -86.08 -32.54
C ASN A 842 -39.31 -84.93 -32.13
N PHE A 843 -38.92 -84.08 -33.08
CA PHE A 843 -38.24 -82.80 -32.86
C PHE A 843 -37.02 -82.92 -31.95
N ASP A 844 -36.24 -84.00 -32.02
CA ASP A 844 -35.08 -84.27 -31.17
C ASP A 844 -33.74 -83.92 -31.82
N GLY A 845 -33.76 -83.40 -33.04
CA GLY A 845 -32.55 -83.10 -33.81
C GLY A 845 -31.95 -84.32 -34.49
N VAL A 846 -32.52 -85.51 -34.30
CA VAL A 846 -32.13 -86.77 -34.93
C VAL A 846 -33.11 -87.10 -36.04
N PHE A 847 -32.69 -86.86 -37.28
CA PHE A 847 -33.53 -87.17 -38.43
C PHE A 847 -33.59 -88.69 -38.67
N ASP A 848 -34.64 -89.34 -38.18
CA ASP A 848 -34.80 -90.80 -38.26
C ASP A 848 -35.86 -91.28 -39.26
N LYS A 849 -36.55 -90.39 -39.95
CA LYS A 849 -37.60 -90.75 -40.91
C LYS A 849 -37.37 -90.10 -42.26
N LYS A 850 -38.16 -90.49 -43.26
CA LYS A 850 -38.12 -89.86 -44.59
C LYS A 850 -39.49 -89.34 -44.98
N CYS A 851 -39.47 -88.18 -45.57
CA CYS A 851 -40.63 -87.54 -46.11
C CYS A 851 -41.09 -88.26 -47.38
N SER A 852 -42.31 -88.78 -47.42
CA SER A 852 -42.88 -89.50 -48.56
C SER A 852 -44.37 -89.18 -48.71
N ASN A 853 -44.75 -88.70 -49.90
CA ASN A 853 -46.12 -88.32 -50.23
C ASN A 853 -46.75 -87.33 -49.24
N GLY A 854 -45.94 -86.37 -48.74
CA GLY A 854 -46.41 -85.36 -47.80
C GLY A 854 -46.51 -85.84 -46.34
N VAL A 855 -45.99 -87.03 -46.01
CA VAL A 855 -45.96 -87.57 -44.64
C VAL A 855 -44.55 -88.00 -44.30
N CYS A 856 -44.10 -87.70 -43.09
CA CYS A 856 -42.81 -88.17 -42.60
C CYS A 856 -42.96 -89.59 -42.02
N GLY A 857 -42.44 -90.58 -42.74
CA GLY A 857 -42.62 -92.02 -42.50
C GLY A 857 -41.35 -92.77 -42.11
#